data_AF-A0A815J9S9-F1
#
_entry.id   AF-A0A815J9S9-F1
#
_cell.length_a   1.000
_cell.length_b   1.000
_cell.length_c   1.000
_cell.angle_alpha   90.00
_cell.angle_beta   90.00
_cell.angle_gamma   90.00
#
_symmetry.space_group_name_H-M   'P 1'
#
loop_
_entity.id
_entity.type
_entity.pdbx_description
1 polymer ?
#
loop_
_entity_poly.entity_id
_entity_poly.type
_entity_poly.pdbx_seq_one_letter_code
_entity_poly.pdbx_strand_id
1 'polypeptide(L)'
;MDDDDFDQVSQILFDGVDSLSYIGQPGTLIPITENTRAVLCSEDFNNVIIVATRFGQGRCLVFAHNSYTNIFLNDETEDQDFVENCRKWLARGYDAEFVSINDADSMDDVAQDDKILIWNGHDTKNDVFISDLCAYLEHGGALICGATAWGWLQINDDKLLSDFPFTRFCDYIGVKITDNYIDCPNPIPFQPELVAFKNVYHVVQNLVNDPNNIKYLTIVASAIKDVDDKLSCVPVETLQTIVMNANRDIIPSSKCPIQDASCREQSKGICSILCVLPGIKAPSVMDFPGDFDQLPRIETNIKCHIQSNFSDWFSTGYYVAAGIPIQIEVLNQVGATGWSARIGCHTDDLKDCDELRRWPYISVCKSLASKNVRLSSAFGGLLFLESPDGDMNSITVRLHHVILTPTYDLTDPNRTITWQSRRHHAQGLWADIAGRHIVFNVPSQSVLHLDSNQLDRVLQFWDAVVLAHHELRGTEPKHRERIVCDEQPSFGYMHSGYPIVTGMDVSDPHAEGFILNGNELEKNGAWGLFHEIGHNLQRDSWTYDGTMKSVFKRQICTTCLKLSEAFVCRGCHQPFCAKHVNRHQEKITKDMNSLVTKCDRLHDDTKSEKFAQQLLSNIDRWEKESIEKIRMAAQTARTDLRPWIERTKNELEIPFQKMMDELQSRRKLKDYTEIDLKRWNSQLAEFNEKLKQRPIIEYLDYGDPQAIHLIRIADGLSSNSSYGTNLTYSSSERSLNHFQDSPTLERETFGEIFGAITLTENDHVATYSGPWIGDASICGTNTYSTGVHNIRFRIMEKFYNAPFFGISTASQPMIEHMIKSSSTNGWSNFDFPVVNGQEEQEGKDRIVRSGDALTLTLDCDRRQIFLRHIRTNRLSQIPIDIRICPFPWKLLIVLRRRDDCVRLQGGSLGLTGADVASLLLPDHLKS
;
A
#
# COMPACT_ATOMS: atom_id res chain seq x y z
N MET A 1 -12.38 -62.01 -17.75
CA MET A 1 -11.75 -60.68 -17.81
C MET A 1 -10.36 -60.84 -17.21
N ASP A 2 -9.37 -61.03 -18.08
CA ASP A 2 -7.96 -61.27 -17.72
C ASP A 2 -7.25 -59.95 -17.37
N ASP A 3 -5.99 -60.02 -16.95
CA ASP A 3 -5.16 -58.87 -16.54
C ASP A 3 -5.11 -57.71 -17.57
N ASP A 4 -5.32 -58.01 -18.86
CA ASP A 4 -5.34 -57.03 -19.96
C ASP A 4 -6.50 -56.01 -19.89
N ASP A 5 -7.56 -56.29 -19.11
CA ASP A 5 -8.74 -55.41 -19.03
C ASP A 5 -8.56 -54.21 -18.10
N PHE A 6 -7.58 -54.23 -17.18
CA PHE A 6 -7.49 -53.19 -16.15
C PHE A 6 -6.99 -51.85 -16.69
N ASP A 7 -6.16 -51.85 -17.72
CA ASP A 7 -5.70 -50.62 -18.38
C ASP A 7 -6.83 -49.87 -19.09
N GLN A 8 -7.90 -50.57 -19.44
CA GLN A 8 -9.08 -50.01 -20.10
C GLN A 8 -10.27 -49.87 -19.13
N VAL A 9 -10.04 -49.95 -17.81
CA VAL A 9 -11.12 -49.96 -16.83
C VAL A 9 -12.03 -48.73 -16.94
N SER A 10 -11.49 -47.54 -17.21
CA SER A 10 -12.33 -46.35 -17.38
C SER A 10 -13.25 -46.47 -18.59
N GLN A 11 -12.75 -47.01 -19.72
CA GLN A 11 -13.56 -47.27 -20.91
C GLN A 11 -14.60 -48.37 -20.67
N ILE A 12 -14.26 -49.42 -19.91
CA ILE A 12 -15.19 -50.50 -19.56
C ILE A 12 -16.34 -49.95 -18.70
N LEU A 13 -16.03 -49.11 -17.71
CA LEU A 13 -17.04 -48.56 -16.80
C LEU A 13 -17.95 -47.54 -17.49
N PHE A 14 -17.42 -46.81 -18.48
CA PHE A 14 -18.17 -45.83 -19.26
C PHE A 14 -18.63 -46.35 -20.65
N ASP A 15 -18.66 -47.67 -20.87
CA ASP A 15 -19.18 -48.23 -22.13
C ASP A 15 -20.65 -47.85 -22.32
N GLY A 16 -20.95 -47.07 -23.37
CA GLY A 16 -22.27 -46.50 -23.61
C GLY A 16 -22.66 -45.32 -22.72
N VAL A 17 -21.75 -44.79 -21.89
CA VAL A 17 -22.00 -43.68 -20.96
C VAL A 17 -21.09 -42.50 -21.27
N ASP A 18 -21.67 -41.35 -21.62
CA ASP A 18 -20.90 -40.14 -22.00
C ASP A 18 -20.61 -39.21 -20.81
N SER A 19 -21.36 -39.33 -19.72
CA SER A 19 -21.25 -38.47 -18.55
C SER A 19 -21.88 -39.11 -17.31
N LEU A 20 -21.50 -38.64 -16.12
CA LEU A 20 -22.06 -39.07 -14.84
C LEU A 20 -22.70 -37.86 -14.12
N SER A 21 -23.81 -38.07 -13.40
CA SER A 21 -24.43 -37.01 -12.60
C SER A 21 -23.45 -36.34 -11.60
N TYR A 22 -23.56 -35.01 -11.45
CA TYR A 22 -22.83 -34.28 -10.42
C TYR A 22 -23.59 -34.35 -9.08
N ILE A 23 -23.12 -35.18 -8.14
CA ILE A 23 -23.80 -35.48 -6.87
C ILE A 23 -22.93 -35.04 -5.70
N GLY A 24 -23.37 -33.99 -5.00
CA GLY A 24 -22.57 -33.36 -3.95
C GLY A 24 -21.35 -32.62 -4.53
N GLN A 25 -20.45 -32.17 -3.66
CA GLN A 25 -19.22 -31.50 -4.06
C GLN A 25 -18.03 -32.43 -3.75
N PRO A 26 -17.49 -33.15 -4.74
CA PRO A 26 -16.48 -34.17 -4.53
C PRO A 26 -15.14 -33.60 -4.08
N GLY A 27 -14.40 -34.38 -3.30
CA GLY A 27 -12.98 -34.13 -3.00
C GLY A 27 -12.06 -34.52 -4.16
N THR A 28 -10.75 -34.55 -3.91
CA THR A 28 -9.75 -35.06 -4.88
C THR A 28 -9.11 -36.36 -4.40
N LEU A 29 -9.04 -37.34 -5.30
CA LEU A 29 -8.30 -38.60 -5.13
C LEU A 29 -7.01 -38.57 -5.94
N ILE A 30 -6.00 -39.32 -5.50
CA ILE A 30 -4.71 -39.44 -6.19
C ILE A 30 -4.34 -40.93 -6.26
N PRO A 31 -4.41 -41.57 -7.44
CA PRO A 31 -3.94 -42.94 -7.63
C PRO A 31 -2.39 -42.98 -7.69
N ILE A 32 -1.76 -43.72 -6.76
CA ILE A 32 -0.30 -43.70 -6.58
C ILE A 32 0.39 -45.05 -6.82
N THR A 33 -0.34 -46.09 -7.21
CA THR A 33 0.26 -47.44 -7.46
C THR A 33 -0.02 -47.96 -8.86
N GLU A 34 0.75 -48.96 -9.28
CA GLU A 34 0.54 -49.67 -10.55
C GLU A 34 -0.82 -50.37 -10.64
N ASN A 35 -1.45 -50.64 -9.50
CA ASN A 35 -2.73 -51.33 -9.41
C ASN A 35 -3.93 -50.37 -9.25
N THR A 36 -3.73 -49.08 -9.45
CA THR A 36 -4.81 -48.07 -9.41
C THR A 36 -5.00 -47.44 -10.78
N ARG A 37 -6.19 -46.97 -11.13
CA ARG A 37 -6.46 -46.21 -12.36
C ARG A 37 -7.46 -45.12 -12.00
N ALA A 38 -7.23 -43.90 -12.48
CA ALA A 38 -8.30 -42.93 -12.50
C ALA A 38 -9.41 -43.46 -13.42
N VAL A 39 -10.67 -43.14 -13.09
CA VAL A 39 -11.86 -43.56 -13.86
C VAL A 39 -12.61 -42.32 -14.37
N LEU A 40 -12.79 -41.33 -13.49
CA LEU A 40 -13.41 -40.06 -13.83
C LEU A 40 -12.61 -38.93 -13.16
N CYS A 41 -12.36 -37.85 -13.91
CA CYS A 41 -11.69 -36.66 -13.44
C CYS A 41 -12.39 -35.41 -13.97
N SER A 42 -12.17 -34.25 -13.36
CA SER A 42 -12.58 -32.99 -13.95
C SER A 42 -11.60 -32.56 -15.06
N GLU A 43 -11.94 -31.46 -15.75
CA GLU A 43 -11.07 -30.86 -16.78
C GLU A 43 -9.71 -30.40 -16.21
N ASP A 44 -9.64 -30.10 -14.91
CA ASP A 44 -8.40 -29.76 -14.24
C ASP A 44 -7.50 -30.99 -14.11
N PHE A 45 -6.24 -30.84 -14.52
CA PHE A 45 -5.22 -31.90 -14.52
C PHE A 45 -5.00 -32.56 -13.16
N ASN A 46 -5.37 -31.93 -12.05
CA ASN A 46 -5.09 -32.48 -10.70
C ASN A 46 -6.28 -33.17 -10.02
N ASN A 47 -7.47 -33.18 -10.64
CA ASN A 47 -8.72 -33.47 -9.94
C ASN A 47 -9.36 -34.81 -10.37
N VAL A 48 -9.06 -35.90 -9.64
CA VAL A 48 -9.68 -37.22 -9.86
C VAL A 48 -10.83 -37.45 -8.89
N ILE A 49 -11.97 -37.89 -9.41
CA ILE A 49 -13.22 -38.07 -8.67
C ILE A 49 -13.47 -39.55 -8.36
N ILE A 50 -13.11 -40.44 -9.30
CA ILE A 50 -13.27 -41.88 -9.17
C ILE A 50 -11.95 -42.57 -9.47
N VAL A 51 -11.54 -43.48 -8.59
CA VAL A 51 -10.36 -44.34 -8.77
C VAL A 51 -10.79 -45.81 -8.71
N ALA A 52 -10.40 -46.60 -9.71
CA ALA A 52 -10.45 -48.05 -9.64
C ALA A 52 -9.15 -48.58 -9.07
N THR A 53 -9.22 -49.57 -8.19
CA THR A 53 -8.05 -50.24 -7.62
C THR A 53 -8.19 -51.76 -7.65
N ARG A 54 -7.07 -52.45 -7.82
CA ARG A 54 -6.92 -53.89 -7.55
C ARG A 54 -6.07 -54.05 -6.31
N PHE A 55 -6.59 -54.80 -5.33
CA PHE A 55 -5.88 -55.06 -4.08
C PHE A 55 -5.93 -56.56 -3.78
N GLY A 56 -4.76 -57.21 -3.75
CA GLY A 56 -4.67 -58.67 -3.82
C GLY A 56 -5.42 -59.21 -5.04
N GLN A 57 -6.40 -60.09 -4.81
CA GLN A 57 -7.25 -60.61 -5.90
C GLN A 57 -8.51 -59.75 -6.13
N GLY A 58 -8.84 -58.80 -5.24
CA GLY A 58 -10.08 -58.02 -5.23
C GLY A 58 -10.12 -56.82 -6.18
N ARG A 59 -11.30 -56.23 -6.31
CA ARG A 59 -11.57 -55.01 -7.11
C ARG A 59 -12.32 -53.99 -6.27
N CYS A 60 -11.91 -52.72 -6.33
CA CYS A 60 -12.57 -51.65 -5.59
C CYS A 60 -12.73 -50.38 -6.44
N LEU A 61 -13.87 -49.70 -6.27
CA LEU A 61 -14.11 -48.33 -6.77
C LEU A 61 -14.16 -47.35 -5.59
N VAL A 62 -13.30 -46.34 -5.65
CA VAL A 62 -13.21 -45.28 -4.65
C VAL A 62 -13.78 -43.99 -5.24
N PHE A 63 -14.74 -43.39 -4.55
CA PHE A 63 -15.38 -42.14 -4.91
C PHE A 63 -14.97 -41.02 -3.96
N ALA A 64 -14.73 -39.83 -4.50
CA ALA A 64 -14.33 -38.65 -3.73
C ALA A 64 -15.48 -37.99 -2.95
N HIS A 65 -16.68 -38.56 -3.00
CA HIS A 65 -17.84 -38.12 -2.23
C HIS A 65 -18.69 -39.33 -1.85
N ASN A 66 -19.17 -39.39 -0.61
CA ASN A 66 -20.00 -40.50 -0.14
C ASN A 66 -21.35 -40.60 -0.86
N SER A 67 -21.98 -39.48 -1.26
CA SER A 67 -23.28 -39.53 -1.95
C SER A 67 -23.27 -40.37 -3.24
N TYR A 68 -22.13 -40.54 -3.91
CA TYR A 68 -22.03 -41.42 -5.07
C TYR A 68 -22.28 -42.89 -4.74
N THR A 69 -22.04 -43.33 -3.50
CA THR A 69 -22.34 -44.73 -3.13
C THR A 69 -23.84 -45.03 -3.15
N ASN A 70 -24.69 -44.00 -3.04
CA ASN A 70 -26.14 -44.18 -3.00
C ASN A 70 -26.76 -44.53 -4.36
N ILE A 71 -26.09 -44.22 -5.48
CA ILE A 71 -26.61 -44.56 -6.82
C ILE A 71 -26.68 -46.08 -7.03
N PHE A 72 -25.82 -46.84 -6.33
CA PHE A 72 -25.78 -48.30 -6.39
C PHE A 72 -26.85 -48.98 -5.52
N LEU A 73 -27.49 -48.22 -4.63
CA LEU A 73 -28.56 -48.69 -3.75
C LEU A 73 -29.94 -48.24 -4.25
N ASN A 74 -30.02 -47.53 -5.38
CA ASN A 74 -31.25 -46.95 -5.91
C ASN A 74 -31.53 -47.45 -7.34
N ASP A 75 -32.61 -48.23 -7.49
CA ASP A 75 -33.05 -48.79 -8.77
C ASP A 75 -33.58 -47.74 -9.77
N GLU A 76 -33.81 -46.49 -9.35
CA GLU A 76 -34.33 -45.40 -10.19
C GLU A 76 -33.28 -44.32 -10.54
N THR A 77 -31.97 -44.60 -10.43
CA THR A 77 -30.93 -43.60 -10.80
C THR A 77 -30.92 -43.28 -12.30
N GLU A 78 -30.49 -42.08 -12.68
CA GLU A 78 -30.28 -41.70 -14.10
C GLU A 78 -29.00 -42.34 -14.68
N ASP A 79 -28.08 -42.79 -13.81
CA ASP A 79 -26.79 -43.38 -14.17
C ASP A 79 -26.79 -44.93 -14.22
N GLN A 80 -27.93 -45.56 -14.58
CA GLN A 80 -28.08 -47.03 -14.52
C GLN A 80 -27.06 -47.80 -15.36
N ASP A 81 -26.75 -47.33 -16.57
CA ASP A 81 -25.80 -48.00 -17.46
C ASP A 81 -24.39 -48.04 -16.83
N PHE A 82 -23.98 -46.96 -16.16
CA PHE A 82 -22.72 -46.91 -15.41
C PHE A 82 -22.75 -47.88 -14.21
N VAL A 83 -23.86 -47.94 -13.47
CA VAL A 83 -24.04 -48.86 -12.34
C VAL A 83 -23.90 -50.32 -12.79
N GLU A 84 -24.52 -50.67 -13.91
CA GLU A 84 -24.47 -52.04 -14.45
C GLU A 84 -23.08 -52.40 -14.97
N ASN A 85 -22.38 -51.45 -15.62
CA ASN A 85 -20.98 -51.64 -16.02
C ASN A 85 -20.07 -51.86 -14.79
N CYS A 86 -20.27 -51.08 -13.72
CA CYS A 86 -19.58 -51.26 -12.44
C CYS A 86 -19.86 -52.64 -11.84
N ARG A 87 -21.12 -53.10 -11.84
CA ARG A 87 -21.50 -54.44 -11.34
C ARG A 87 -20.73 -55.54 -12.08
N LYS A 88 -20.78 -55.53 -13.42
CA LYS A 88 -20.07 -56.52 -14.26
C LYS A 88 -18.57 -56.51 -14.01
N TRP A 89 -17.96 -55.34 -13.93
CA TRP A 89 -16.51 -55.23 -13.70
C TRP A 89 -16.12 -55.70 -12.29
N LEU A 90 -16.81 -55.25 -11.24
CA LEU A 90 -16.52 -55.64 -9.86
C LEU A 90 -16.74 -57.14 -9.63
N ALA A 91 -17.86 -57.68 -10.10
CA ALA A 91 -18.21 -59.09 -9.97
C ALA A 91 -17.52 -60.00 -10.99
N ARG A 92 -16.66 -59.47 -11.88
CA ARG A 92 -15.96 -60.24 -12.92
C ARG A 92 -16.92 -61.03 -13.84
N GLY A 93 -18.13 -60.51 -14.04
CA GLY A 93 -19.18 -61.12 -14.87
C GLY A 93 -20.10 -62.11 -14.15
N TYR A 94 -19.94 -62.36 -12.85
CA TYR A 94 -20.93 -63.07 -12.04
C TYR A 94 -22.11 -62.16 -11.67
N ASP A 95 -23.28 -62.75 -11.44
CA ASP A 95 -24.42 -62.04 -10.87
C ASP A 95 -24.17 -61.83 -9.37
N ALA A 96 -24.12 -60.57 -8.93
CA ALA A 96 -23.75 -60.19 -7.58
C ALA A 96 -24.66 -59.09 -7.06
N GLU A 97 -25.04 -59.20 -5.79
CA GLU A 97 -25.92 -58.23 -5.12
C GLU A 97 -25.12 -57.08 -4.51
N PHE A 98 -25.66 -55.85 -4.57
CA PHE A 98 -25.08 -54.70 -3.87
C PHE A 98 -25.53 -54.70 -2.40
N VAL A 99 -24.58 -54.70 -1.46
CA VAL A 99 -24.89 -54.77 -0.02
C VAL A 99 -24.21 -53.63 0.73
N SER A 100 -25.01 -52.76 1.36
CA SER A 100 -24.51 -51.70 2.24
C SER A 100 -23.93 -52.27 3.54
N ILE A 101 -22.73 -51.84 3.90
CA ILE A 101 -22.05 -52.22 5.15
C ILE A 101 -21.88 -51.04 6.12
N ASN A 102 -22.62 -49.95 5.90
CA ASN A 102 -22.52 -48.73 6.72
C ASN A 102 -22.83 -49.02 8.21
N ASP A 103 -23.84 -49.85 8.48
CA ASP A 103 -24.27 -50.23 9.82
C ASP A 103 -23.63 -51.53 10.34
N ALA A 104 -22.69 -52.14 9.59
CA ALA A 104 -22.07 -53.41 9.97
C ALA A 104 -20.87 -53.20 10.90
N ASP A 105 -20.85 -53.83 12.08
CA ASP A 105 -19.74 -53.74 13.05
C ASP A 105 -18.68 -54.84 12.86
N SER A 106 -18.99 -55.91 12.12
CA SER A 106 -18.09 -57.01 11.75
C SER A 106 -18.37 -57.42 10.30
N MET A 107 -17.36 -58.00 9.62
CA MET A 107 -17.51 -58.53 8.26
C MET A 107 -17.80 -60.02 8.17
N ASP A 108 -17.76 -60.76 9.29
CA ASP A 108 -17.99 -62.20 9.31
C ASP A 108 -19.31 -62.62 8.64
N ASP A 109 -20.35 -61.78 8.77
CA ASP A 109 -21.70 -62.07 8.24
C ASP A 109 -21.96 -61.49 6.82
N VAL A 110 -21.09 -60.60 6.33
CA VAL A 110 -21.33 -59.81 5.11
C VAL A 110 -20.32 -60.05 3.99
N ALA A 111 -19.09 -60.49 4.33
CA ALA A 111 -18.05 -60.82 3.37
C ALA A 111 -18.31 -62.17 2.68
N GLN A 112 -19.12 -62.15 1.62
CA GLN A 112 -19.41 -63.31 0.77
C GLN A 112 -18.99 -63.02 -0.67
N ASP A 113 -18.49 -64.04 -1.36
CA ASP A 113 -17.90 -63.92 -2.71
C ASP A 113 -18.92 -63.49 -3.79
N ASP A 114 -20.22 -63.61 -3.52
CA ASP A 114 -21.34 -63.23 -4.39
C ASP A 114 -21.89 -61.82 -4.13
N LYS A 115 -21.21 -61.03 -3.30
CA LYS A 115 -21.65 -59.67 -2.92
C LYS A 115 -20.66 -58.60 -3.34
N ILE A 116 -21.20 -57.45 -3.74
CA ILE A 116 -20.44 -56.21 -3.88
C ILE A 116 -20.78 -55.34 -2.66
N LEU A 117 -19.80 -55.14 -1.79
CA LEU A 117 -19.99 -54.35 -0.58
C LEU A 117 -19.97 -52.85 -0.90
N ILE A 118 -20.78 -52.08 -0.19
CA ILE A 118 -20.87 -50.62 -0.33
C ILE A 118 -20.60 -49.95 1.01
N TRP A 119 -19.58 -49.10 1.08
CA TRP A 119 -19.21 -48.36 2.28
C TRP A 119 -19.12 -46.85 2.04
N ASN A 120 -19.92 -46.07 2.76
CA ASN A 120 -19.94 -44.60 2.68
C ASN A 120 -18.82 -43.90 3.49
N GLY A 121 -17.76 -44.63 3.85
CA GLY A 121 -16.56 -44.06 4.46
C GLY A 121 -16.76 -43.44 5.84
N HIS A 122 -17.82 -43.83 6.57
CA HIS A 122 -18.13 -43.24 7.89
C HIS A 122 -17.00 -43.38 8.90
N ASP A 123 -16.86 -42.36 9.75
CA ASP A 123 -15.79 -42.16 10.74
C ASP A 123 -15.89 -43.04 12.00
N THR A 124 -16.95 -43.86 12.13
CA THR A 124 -17.18 -44.71 13.30
C THR A 124 -16.45 -46.04 13.25
N LYS A 125 -15.81 -46.38 12.12
CA LYS A 125 -15.15 -47.68 11.93
C LYS A 125 -13.75 -47.71 12.57
N ASN A 126 -13.48 -48.79 13.31
CA ASN A 126 -12.22 -49.01 14.00
C ASN A 126 -11.19 -49.71 13.09
N ASP A 127 -9.96 -49.86 13.60
CA ASP A 127 -8.84 -50.44 12.83
C ASP A 127 -9.05 -51.91 12.49
N VAL A 128 -9.82 -52.64 13.31
CA VAL A 128 -10.16 -54.05 13.06
C VAL A 128 -11.04 -54.15 11.81
N PHE A 129 -12.08 -53.32 11.72
CA PHE A 129 -12.94 -53.24 10.54
C PHE A 129 -12.14 -52.87 9.29
N ILE A 130 -11.20 -51.93 9.37
CA ILE A 130 -10.36 -51.58 8.21
C ILE A 130 -9.49 -52.77 7.80
N SER A 131 -8.87 -53.45 8.77
CA SER A 131 -8.03 -54.63 8.53
C SER A 131 -8.81 -55.77 7.87
N ASP A 132 -9.99 -56.10 8.40
CA ASP A 132 -10.82 -57.17 7.86
C ASP A 132 -11.32 -56.81 6.44
N LEU A 133 -11.47 -55.52 6.11
CA LEU A 133 -11.99 -55.06 4.82
C LEU A 133 -10.91 -55.16 3.75
N CYS A 134 -9.68 -54.80 4.15
CA CYS A 134 -8.49 -55.08 3.37
C CYS A 134 -8.34 -56.59 3.14
N ALA A 135 -8.51 -57.43 4.16
CA ALA A 135 -8.43 -58.89 4.00
C ALA A 135 -9.51 -59.43 3.05
N TYR A 136 -10.75 -58.94 3.12
CA TYR A 136 -11.81 -59.30 2.17
C TYR A 136 -11.41 -58.98 0.72
N LEU A 137 -10.84 -57.79 0.49
CA LEU A 137 -10.32 -57.41 -0.83
C LEU A 137 -9.15 -58.31 -1.25
N GLU A 138 -8.19 -58.58 -0.38
CA GLU A 138 -7.04 -59.44 -0.69
C GLU A 138 -7.46 -60.81 -1.23
N HIS A 139 -8.54 -61.38 -0.68
CA HIS A 139 -9.07 -62.70 -1.04
C HIS A 139 -10.02 -62.70 -2.24
N GLY A 140 -10.23 -61.57 -2.93
CA GLY A 140 -11.00 -61.52 -4.18
C GLY A 140 -12.30 -60.70 -4.11
N GLY A 141 -12.61 -60.13 -2.95
CA GLY A 141 -13.82 -59.35 -2.72
C GLY A 141 -14.00 -58.15 -3.65
N ALA A 142 -15.24 -57.68 -3.72
CA ALA A 142 -15.66 -56.51 -4.49
C ALA A 142 -16.19 -55.40 -3.56
N LEU A 143 -15.70 -54.17 -3.73
CA LEU A 143 -16.06 -53.02 -2.89
C LEU A 143 -16.33 -51.75 -3.71
N ILE A 144 -17.37 -51.02 -3.33
CA ILE A 144 -17.57 -49.62 -3.69
C ILE A 144 -17.48 -48.81 -2.40
N CYS A 145 -16.67 -47.76 -2.40
CA CYS A 145 -16.59 -46.89 -1.24
C CYS A 145 -16.42 -45.43 -1.62
N GLY A 146 -16.83 -44.53 -0.75
CA GLY A 146 -16.61 -43.10 -0.95
C GLY A 146 -16.84 -42.29 0.31
N ALA A 147 -16.10 -41.20 0.46
CA ALA A 147 -16.23 -40.29 1.60
C ALA A 147 -15.88 -38.86 1.22
N THR A 148 -16.35 -37.91 2.03
CA THR A 148 -16.17 -36.47 1.79
C THR A 148 -15.15 -35.90 2.78
N ALA A 149 -13.85 -36.08 2.47
CA ALA A 149 -12.74 -35.75 3.36
C ALA A 149 -12.71 -34.27 3.79
N TRP A 150 -12.85 -33.34 2.84
CA TRP A 150 -12.88 -31.90 3.13
C TRP A 150 -14.04 -31.54 4.08
N GLY A 151 -15.21 -32.17 3.90
CA GLY A 151 -16.38 -31.96 4.76
C GLY A 151 -16.18 -32.54 6.17
N TRP A 152 -15.46 -33.66 6.29
CA TRP A 152 -15.11 -34.25 7.58
C TRP A 152 -14.14 -33.34 8.36
N LEU A 153 -13.15 -32.75 7.70
CA LEU A 153 -12.22 -31.79 8.32
C LEU A 153 -12.95 -30.53 8.82
N GLN A 154 -13.97 -30.06 8.10
CA GLN A 154 -14.76 -28.89 8.52
C GLN A 154 -15.49 -29.07 9.86
N ILE A 155 -15.83 -30.32 10.23
CA ILE A 155 -16.54 -30.64 11.47
C ILE A 155 -15.63 -31.29 12.53
N ASN A 156 -14.34 -31.49 12.22
CA ASN A 156 -13.30 -32.03 13.11
C ASN A 156 -12.05 -31.14 13.04
N ASP A 157 -12.14 -29.90 13.51
CA ASP A 157 -11.08 -28.88 13.41
C ASP A 157 -9.81 -29.20 14.22
N ASP A 158 -9.90 -30.12 15.18
CA ASP A 158 -8.80 -30.60 16.01
C ASP A 158 -8.06 -31.83 15.46
N LYS A 159 -8.52 -32.38 14.32
CA LYS A 159 -7.98 -33.62 13.74
C LYS A 159 -7.26 -33.38 12.41
N LEU A 160 -6.38 -34.30 12.06
CA LEU A 160 -5.71 -34.35 10.76
C LEU A 160 -6.45 -35.29 9.81
N LEU A 161 -6.22 -35.15 8.51
CA LEU A 161 -6.80 -36.06 7.52
C LEU A 161 -6.35 -37.51 7.73
N SER A 162 -5.16 -37.72 8.30
CA SER A 162 -4.65 -39.03 8.71
C SER A 162 -5.42 -39.69 9.87
N ASP A 163 -6.16 -38.92 10.67
CA ASP A 163 -7.05 -39.44 11.72
C ASP A 163 -8.37 -39.96 11.16
N PHE A 164 -8.70 -39.63 9.90
CA PHE A 164 -9.93 -40.08 9.25
C PHE A 164 -9.80 -41.56 8.84
N PRO A 165 -10.68 -42.47 9.30
CA PRO A 165 -10.57 -43.91 8.99
C PRO A 165 -10.56 -44.22 7.49
N PHE A 166 -11.29 -43.46 6.69
CA PHE A 166 -11.33 -43.63 5.24
C PHE A 166 -9.99 -43.33 4.57
N THR A 167 -9.26 -42.31 5.04
CA THR A 167 -7.89 -42.02 4.57
C THR A 167 -6.97 -43.21 4.81
N ARG A 168 -7.05 -43.82 5.99
CA ARG A 168 -6.21 -44.99 6.34
C ARG A 168 -6.53 -46.20 5.45
N PHE A 169 -7.80 -46.45 5.16
CA PHE A 169 -8.18 -47.49 4.19
C PHE A 169 -7.64 -47.19 2.78
N CYS A 170 -7.84 -45.98 2.28
CA CYS A 170 -7.36 -45.57 0.96
C CYS A 170 -5.84 -45.70 0.83
N ASP A 171 -5.08 -45.37 1.89
CA ASP A 171 -3.64 -45.57 1.95
C ASP A 171 -3.23 -47.04 1.73
N TYR A 172 -3.94 -48.01 2.30
CA TYR A 172 -3.67 -49.44 2.10
C TYR A 172 -3.88 -49.87 0.64
N ILE A 173 -4.92 -49.36 -0.01
CA ILE A 173 -5.30 -49.75 -1.38
C ILE A 173 -4.63 -48.87 -2.46
N GLY A 174 -3.68 -48.02 -2.08
CA GLY A 174 -2.85 -47.24 -3.00
C GLY A 174 -3.50 -45.96 -3.54
N VAL A 175 -4.45 -45.38 -2.80
CA VAL A 175 -5.15 -44.14 -3.17
C VAL A 175 -4.91 -43.10 -2.07
N LYS A 176 -4.44 -41.90 -2.44
CA LYS A 176 -4.39 -40.76 -1.51
C LYS A 176 -5.63 -39.90 -1.67
N ILE A 177 -6.05 -39.29 -0.56
CA ILE A 177 -7.15 -38.33 -0.51
C ILE A 177 -6.55 -37.00 -0.07
N THR A 178 -7.08 -35.90 -0.58
CA THR A 178 -6.67 -34.55 -0.20
C THR A 178 -7.77 -33.84 0.60
N ASP A 179 -7.43 -32.69 1.17
CA ASP A 179 -8.35 -31.79 1.87
C ASP A 179 -9.09 -30.82 0.92
N ASN A 180 -8.86 -30.93 -0.39
CA ASN A 180 -9.47 -30.09 -1.40
C ASN A 180 -10.83 -30.62 -1.88
N TYR A 181 -11.60 -29.74 -2.52
CA TYR A 181 -12.83 -30.07 -3.23
C TYR A 181 -12.77 -29.60 -4.68
N ILE A 182 -13.62 -30.19 -5.52
CA ILE A 182 -13.68 -29.97 -6.96
C ILE A 182 -15.04 -29.39 -7.32
N ASP A 183 -15.04 -28.37 -8.18
CA ASP A 183 -16.24 -27.93 -8.89
C ASP A 183 -16.26 -28.51 -10.31
N CYS A 184 -17.37 -29.17 -10.66
CA CYS A 184 -17.57 -29.79 -11.96
C CYS A 184 -18.85 -29.30 -12.65
N PRO A 185 -18.91 -29.38 -14.00
CA PRO A 185 -20.18 -29.25 -14.70
C PRO A 185 -21.14 -30.37 -14.30
N ASN A 186 -22.45 -30.13 -14.47
CA ASN A 186 -23.49 -31.12 -14.27
C ASN A 186 -24.25 -31.38 -15.59
N PRO A 187 -24.19 -32.59 -16.16
CA PRO A 187 -23.42 -33.77 -15.71
C PRO A 187 -21.91 -33.62 -15.96
N ILE A 188 -21.10 -34.46 -15.30
CA ILE A 188 -19.65 -34.52 -15.44
C ILE A 188 -19.30 -35.31 -16.71
N PRO A 189 -18.68 -34.73 -17.73
CA PRO A 189 -18.35 -35.43 -18.96
C PRO A 189 -17.25 -36.47 -18.74
N PHE A 190 -17.37 -37.63 -19.39
CA PHE A 190 -16.29 -38.62 -19.45
C PHE A 190 -15.24 -38.21 -20.50
N GLN A 191 -13.98 -38.12 -20.08
CA GLN A 191 -12.86 -37.66 -20.92
C GLN A 191 -11.71 -38.67 -20.86
N PRO A 192 -11.75 -39.76 -21.66
CA PRO A 192 -10.83 -40.89 -21.53
C PRO A 192 -9.36 -40.50 -21.71
N GLU A 193 -9.07 -39.56 -22.62
CA GLU A 193 -7.73 -39.00 -22.84
C GLU A 193 -7.16 -38.28 -21.61
N LEU A 194 -7.97 -37.66 -20.75
CA LEU A 194 -7.46 -37.00 -19.55
C LEU A 194 -7.14 -38.00 -18.45
N VAL A 195 -8.02 -38.99 -18.26
CA VAL A 195 -7.95 -39.99 -17.20
C VAL A 195 -6.63 -40.77 -17.25
N ALA A 196 -6.11 -41.06 -18.45
CA ALA A 196 -4.84 -41.77 -18.65
C ALA A 196 -3.62 -41.05 -18.04
N PHE A 197 -3.67 -39.72 -17.90
CA PHE A 197 -2.57 -38.93 -17.34
C PHE A 197 -2.67 -38.72 -15.82
N LYS A 198 -3.70 -39.25 -15.15
CA LYS A 198 -3.97 -38.93 -13.73
C LYS A 198 -3.40 -39.93 -12.72
N ASN A 199 -2.78 -41.01 -13.18
CA ASN A 199 -2.11 -41.96 -12.29
C ASN A 199 -0.66 -41.53 -12.05
N VAL A 200 -0.34 -41.17 -10.80
CA VAL A 200 0.98 -40.67 -10.40
C VAL A 200 2.07 -41.70 -10.65
N TYR A 201 1.81 -42.99 -10.38
CA TYR A 201 2.78 -44.06 -10.64
C TYR A 201 3.22 -44.08 -12.11
N HIS A 202 2.26 -44.13 -13.04
CA HIS A 202 2.56 -44.18 -14.47
C HIS A 202 3.18 -42.88 -14.99
N VAL A 203 2.69 -41.74 -14.49
CA VAL A 203 3.26 -40.42 -14.81
C VAL A 203 4.72 -40.34 -14.39
N VAL A 204 5.05 -40.84 -13.19
CA VAL A 204 6.44 -40.88 -12.71
C VAL A 204 7.32 -41.76 -13.59
N GLN A 205 6.86 -42.96 -13.98
CA GLN A 205 7.63 -43.83 -14.87
C GLN A 205 7.93 -43.16 -16.21
N ASN A 206 6.95 -42.43 -16.76
CA ASN A 206 7.14 -41.65 -17.98
C ASN A 206 8.08 -40.46 -17.77
N LEU A 207 7.96 -39.77 -16.62
CA LEU A 207 8.82 -38.64 -16.26
C LEU A 207 10.28 -39.07 -16.06
N VAL A 208 10.56 -40.29 -15.60
CA VAL A 208 11.94 -40.80 -15.56
C VAL A 208 12.57 -40.88 -16.95
N ASN A 209 11.77 -41.22 -17.97
CA ASN A 209 12.22 -41.32 -19.37
C ASN A 209 12.24 -39.96 -20.08
N ASP A 210 11.36 -39.04 -19.70
CA ASP A 210 11.27 -37.66 -20.20
C ASP A 210 11.18 -36.65 -19.04
N PRO A 211 12.32 -36.36 -18.34
CA PRO A 211 12.34 -35.59 -17.09
C PRO A 211 11.95 -34.13 -17.24
N ASN A 212 11.79 -33.65 -18.47
CA ASN A 212 11.42 -32.28 -18.77
C ASN A 212 9.95 -32.18 -19.22
N ASN A 213 9.17 -33.27 -19.20
CA ASN A 213 7.78 -33.19 -19.63
C ASN A 213 6.95 -32.34 -18.66
N ILE A 214 6.48 -31.17 -19.12
CA ILE A 214 5.72 -30.21 -18.28
C ILE A 214 4.50 -30.88 -17.66
N LYS A 215 3.72 -31.62 -18.45
CA LYS A 215 2.47 -32.21 -17.97
C LYS A 215 2.73 -33.18 -16.83
N TYR A 216 3.76 -34.02 -16.97
CA TYR A 216 4.12 -34.98 -15.93
C TYR A 216 4.69 -34.29 -14.69
N LEU A 217 5.53 -33.28 -14.85
CA LEU A 217 6.05 -32.48 -13.74
C LEU A 217 4.94 -31.79 -12.95
N THR A 218 3.96 -31.19 -13.62
CA THR A 218 2.81 -30.54 -12.96
C THR A 218 2.00 -31.52 -12.13
N ILE A 219 1.72 -32.71 -12.67
CA ILE A 219 0.90 -33.73 -12.00
C ILE A 219 1.63 -34.28 -10.77
N VAL A 220 2.93 -34.59 -10.90
CA VAL A 220 3.75 -35.05 -9.77
C VAL A 220 3.87 -33.94 -8.71
N ALA A 221 4.11 -32.70 -9.12
CA ALA A 221 4.21 -31.57 -8.21
C ALA A 221 2.91 -31.33 -7.42
N SER A 222 1.74 -31.42 -8.06
CA SER A 222 0.45 -31.29 -7.35
C SER A 222 0.24 -32.45 -6.38
N ALA A 223 0.49 -33.69 -6.82
CA ALA A 223 0.32 -34.86 -5.97
C ALA A 223 1.22 -34.82 -4.72
N ILE A 224 2.42 -34.27 -4.83
CA ILE A 224 3.35 -34.05 -3.71
C ILE A 224 2.86 -32.89 -2.82
N LYS A 225 2.27 -31.85 -3.40
CA LYS A 225 1.82 -30.67 -2.66
C LYS A 225 0.59 -30.98 -1.79
N ASP A 226 -0.36 -31.73 -2.33
CA ASP A 226 -1.72 -31.87 -1.79
C ASP A 226 -1.88 -33.07 -0.83
N VAL A 227 -0.80 -33.78 -0.50
CA VAL A 227 -0.80 -34.94 0.41
C VAL A 227 0.05 -34.67 1.65
N ASP A 228 -0.44 -35.04 2.83
CA ASP A 228 0.25 -34.84 4.11
C ASP A 228 1.63 -35.51 4.15
N ASP A 229 1.71 -36.81 3.79
CA ASP A 229 2.97 -37.51 3.59
C ASP A 229 3.44 -37.37 2.14
N LYS A 230 4.01 -36.21 1.84
CA LYS A 230 4.43 -35.78 0.49
C LYS A 230 5.31 -36.80 -0.26
N LEU A 231 6.05 -37.66 0.45
CA LEU A 231 6.96 -38.65 -0.13
C LEU A 231 6.34 -40.05 -0.24
N SER A 232 5.14 -40.27 0.30
CA SER A 232 4.43 -41.55 0.17
C SER A 232 3.92 -41.83 -1.25
N CYS A 233 3.75 -40.77 -2.05
CA CYS A 233 3.23 -40.88 -3.43
C CYS A 233 4.25 -41.46 -4.42
N VAL A 234 5.55 -41.22 -4.19
CA VAL A 234 6.62 -41.55 -5.15
C VAL A 234 7.90 -41.93 -4.40
N PRO A 235 8.59 -43.03 -4.77
CA PRO A 235 9.88 -43.39 -4.18
C PRO A 235 10.91 -42.26 -4.28
N VAL A 236 11.65 -42.03 -3.20
CA VAL A 236 12.63 -40.93 -3.10
C VAL A 236 13.72 -41.05 -4.15
N GLU A 237 14.20 -42.27 -4.42
CA GLU A 237 15.25 -42.55 -5.40
C GLU A 237 14.81 -42.18 -6.83
N THR A 238 13.54 -42.37 -7.14
CA THR A 238 12.95 -42.02 -8.43
C THR A 238 12.89 -40.51 -8.61
N LEU A 239 12.43 -39.79 -7.59
CA LEU A 239 12.43 -38.32 -7.61
C LEU A 239 13.86 -37.74 -7.69
N GLN A 240 14.82 -38.34 -6.99
CA GLN A 240 16.24 -37.97 -7.10
C GLN A 240 16.73 -38.14 -8.53
N THR A 241 16.37 -39.25 -9.18
CA THR A 241 16.74 -39.53 -10.58
C THR A 241 16.15 -38.48 -11.53
N ILE A 242 14.88 -38.09 -11.35
CA ILE A 242 14.22 -37.04 -12.15
C ILE A 242 14.97 -35.72 -12.02
N VAL A 243 15.30 -35.30 -10.79
CA VAL A 243 16.05 -34.06 -10.54
C VAL A 243 17.45 -34.11 -11.14
N MET A 244 18.16 -35.24 -11.02
CA MET A 244 19.52 -35.39 -11.56
C MET A 244 19.57 -35.41 -13.09
N ASN A 245 18.50 -35.86 -13.74
CA ASN A 245 18.38 -35.93 -15.20
C ASN A 245 17.71 -34.69 -15.82
N ALA A 246 17.31 -33.71 -15.02
CA ALA A 246 16.76 -32.43 -15.49
C ALA A 246 17.74 -31.71 -16.44
N ASN A 247 17.21 -31.13 -17.52
CA ASN A 247 18.04 -30.39 -18.48
C ASN A 247 18.66 -29.12 -17.82
N ARG A 248 19.84 -28.71 -18.28
CA ARG A 248 20.49 -27.48 -17.82
C ARG A 248 19.67 -26.22 -18.10
N ASP A 249 18.90 -26.23 -19.17
CA ASP A 249 18.08 -25.07 -19.57
C ASP A 249 16.93 -24.77 -18.59
N ILE A 250 16.59 -25.71 -17.70
CA ILE A 250 15.53 -25.56 -16.69
C ILE A 250 16.05 -25.29 -15.27
N ILE A 251 17.37 -25.15 -15.12
CA ILE A 251 18.05 -24.86 -13.84
C ILE A 251 18.32 -23.35 -13.76
N PRO A 252 17.63 -22.60 -12.90
CA PRO A 252 17.76 -21.16 -12.83
C PRO A 252 19.04 -20.76 -12.08
N SER A 253 19.70 -19.72 -12.56
CA SER A 253 20.81 -19.04 -11.87
C SER A 253 20.92 -17.59 -12.34
N SER A 254 21.60 -16.74 -11.56
CA SER A 254 21.82 -15.34 -11.94
C SER A 254 22.67 -15.21 -13.20
N LYS A 255 23.57 -16.18 -13.43
CA LYS A 255 24.43 -16.26 -14.61
C LYS A 255 23.70 -16.79 -15.85
N CYS A 256 22.68 -17.63 -15.65
CA CYS A 256 21.85 -18.19 -16.72
C CYS A 256 20.35 -18.09 -16.33
N PRO A 257 19.74 -16.91 -16.45
CA PRO A 257 18.33 -16.72 -16.16
C PRO A 257 17.43 -17.46 -17.16
N ILE A 258 16.32 -18.02 -16.67
CA ILE A 258 15.33 -18.71 -17.51
C ILE A 258 14.24 -17.71 -17.94
N GLN A 259 14.21 -17.38 -19.23
CA GLN A 259 13.19 -16.51 -19.84
C GLN A 259 12.18 -17.25 -20.72
N ASP A 260 12.45 -18.51 -21.07
CA ASP A 260 11.51 -19.32 -21.84
C ASP A 260 10.37 -19.82 -20.93
N ALA A 261 9.13 -19.64 -21.37
CA ALA A 261 7.95 -19.95 -20.56
C ALA A 261 7.84 -21.46 -20.27
N SER A 262 8.14 -22.31 -21.25
CA SER A 262 8.13 -23.77 -21.08
C SER A 262 9.18 -24.20 -20.06
N CYS A 263 10.40 -23.68 -20.17
CA CYS A 263 11.48 -23.95 -19.21
C CYS A 263 11.16 -23.45 -17.81
N ARG A 264 10.46 -22.31 -17.67
CA ARG A 264 9.99 -21.83 -16.36
C ARG A 264 8.98 -22.80 -15.73
N GLU A 265 8.00 -23.30 -16.48
CA GLU A 265 7.04 -24.28 -15.95
C GLU A 265 7.73 -25.58 -15.52
N GLN A 266 8.69 -26.07 -16.31
CA GLN A 266 9.50 -27.24 -15.96
C GLN A 266 10.28 -26.99 -14.66
N SER A 267 10.92 -25.81 -14.54
CA SER A 267 11.67 -25.41 -13.36
C SER A 267 10.79 -25.36 -12.11
N LYS A 268 9.55 -24.85 -12.21
CA LYS A 268 8.58 -24.84 -11.10
C LYS A 268 8.24 -26.26 -10.63
N GLY A 269 7.97 -27.18 -11.56
CA GLY A 269 7.69 -28.58 -11.24
C GLY A 269 8.86 -29.26 -10.51
N ILE A 270 10.09 -29.07 -11.00
CA ILE A 270 11.31 -29.56 -10.33
C ILE A 270 11.51 -28.90 -8.96
N CYS A 271 11.23 -27.60 -8.83
CA CYS A 271 11.33 -26.88 -7.56
C CYS A 271 10.41 -27.49 -6.50
N SER A 272 9.16 -27.83 -6.85
CA SER A 272 8.22 -28.49 -5.93
C SER A 272 8.73 -29.84 -5.43
N ILE A 273 9.38 -30.61 -6.31
CA ILE A 273 10.03 -31.88 -5.95
C ILE A 273 11.22 -31.63 -5.01
N LEU A 274 12.08 -30.65 -5.32
CA LEU A 274 13.24 -30.27 -4.48
C LEU A 274 12.84 -29.84 -3.06
N CYS A 275 11.69 -29.19 -2.90
CA CYS A 275 11.23 -28.69 -1.60
C CYS A 275 10.85 -29.80 -0.60
N VAL A 276 10.59 -31.01 -1.09
CA VAL A 276 10.24 -32.16 -0.24
C VAL A 276 11.33 -33.20 -0.14
N LEU A 277 12.30 -33.17 -1.06
CA LEU A 277 13.29 -34.23 -1.20
C LEU A 277 14.38 -34.17 -0.12
N PRO A 278 14.59 -35.26 0.64
CA PRO A 278 15.74 -35.37 1.52
C PRO A 278 16.98 -35.82 0.76
N GLY A 279 18.16 -35.45 1.27
CA GLY A 279 19.43 -36.05 0.86
C GLY A 279 20.02 -35.55 -0.46
N ILE A 280 19.40 -34.57 -1.12
CA ILE A 280 19.87 -34.02 -2.40
C ILE A 280 20.16 -32.53 -2.28
N LYS A 281 21.16 -32.05 -3.03
CA LYS A 281 21.42 -30.63 -3.23
C LYS A 281 20.69 -30.17 -4.49
N ALA A 282 20.03 -29.02 -4.44
CA ALA A 282 19.46 -28.43 -5.63
C ALA A 282 20.59 -28.13 -6.64
N PRO A 283 20.39 -28.39 -7.95
CA PRO A 283 21.29 -27.85 -8.96
C PRO A 283 21.40 -26.33 -8.81
N SER A 284 22.53 -25.72 -9.20
CA SER A 284 22.84 -24.28 -9.02
C SER A 284 22.78 -23.73 -7.58
N VAL A 285 22.63 -24.56 -6.54
CA VAL A 285 22.62 -24.10 -5.13
C VAL A 285 23.88 -23.30 -4.74
N MET A 286 25.02 -23.60 -5.37
CA MET A 286 26.27 -22.84 -5.20
C MET A 286 26.16 -21.37 -5.61
N ASP A 287 25.29 -21.05 -6.58
CA ASP A 287 25.06 -19.66 -7.02
C ASP A 287 24.15 -18.92 -6.04
N PHE A 288 23.04 -19.56 -5.62
CA PHE A 288 22.14 -19.03 -4.60
C PHE A 288 21.30 -20.14 -3.94
N PRO A 289 21.10 -20.14 -2.61
CA PRO A 289 21.62 -19.19 -1.62
C PRO A 289 23.10 -19.41 -1.23
N GLY A 290 23.80 -20.34 -1.90
CA GLY A 290 25.17 -20.74 -1.63
C GLY A 290 25.25 -22.13 -1.01
N ASP A 291 26.41 -22.78 -1.15
CA ASP A 291 26.70 -24.09 -0.56
C ASP A 291 28.20 -24.23 -0.25
N PHE A 292 28.58 -25.31 0.43
CA PHE A 292 29.93 -25.56 0.91
C PHE A 292 30.72 -26.46 -0.04
N ASP A 293 31.94 -26.02 -0.42
CA ASP A 293 32.92 -26.89 -1.10
C ASP A 293 33.32 -28.07 -0.21
N GLN A 294 33.51 -27.82 1.08
CA GLN A 294 33.74 -28.83 2.11
C GLN A 294 32.85 -28.55 3.31
N LEU A 295 32.13 -29.57 3.76
CA LEU A 295 31.17 -29.44 4.85
C LEU A 295 31.89 -28.96 6.15
N PRO A 296 31.42 -27.86 6.77
CA PRO A 296 31.92 -27.37 8.04
C PRO A 296 31.79 -28.34 9.21
N ARG A 297 32.31 -27.92 10.36
CA ARG A 297 32.05 -28.61 11.63
C ARG A 297 30.55 -28.66 11.90
N ILE A 298 30.06 -29.87 12.11
CA ILE A 298 28.67 -30.15 12.49
C ILE A 298 28.55 -30.17 14.02
N GLU A 299 27.58 -29.43 14.53
CA GLU A 299 27.19 -29.40 15.94
C GLU A 299 26.00 -30.34 16.20
N THR A 300 25.96 -30.90 17.40
CA THR A 300 24.93 -31.84 17.84
C THR A 300 24.63 -31.64 19.32
N ASN A 301 23.45 -32.06 19.77
CA ASN A 301 23.00 -31.93 21.16
C ASN A 301 22.93 -30.46 21.63
N ILE A 302 22.52 -29.56 20.72
CA ILE A 302 22.34 -28.15 21.03
C ILE A 302 20.93 -27.94 21.59
N LYS A 303 20.83 -27.41 22.80
CA LYS A 303 19.53 -27.10 23.42
C LYS A 303 19.11 -25.68 23.07
N CYS A 304 17.94 -25.51 22.48
CA CYS A 304 17.30 -24.23 22.20
C CYS A 304 15.99 -24.14 22.98
N HIS A 305 15.77 -23.01 23.65
CA HIS A 305 14.54 -22.72 24.37
C HIS A 305 14.03 -21.37 23.89
N ILE A 306 12.78 -21.34 23.44
CA ILE A 306 12.11 -20.13 22.96
C ILE A 306 10.81 -19.96 23.73
N GLN A 307 10.53 -18.72 24.11
CA GLN A 307 9.24 -18.28 24.64
C GLN A 307 8.75 -17.12 23.77
N SER A 308 7.48 -17.14 23.41
CA SER A 308 6.84 -16.10 22.62
C SER A 308 5.43 -15.82 23.13
N ASN A 309 4.99 -14.57 22.96
CA ASN A 309 3.60 -14.15 23.21
C ASN A 309 2.86 -13.81 21.91
N PHE A 310 3.45 -14.12 20.76
CA PHE A 310 2.90 -13.82 19.44
C PHE A 310 3.51 -14.76 18.40
N SER A 311 2.88 -14.87 17.24
CA SER A 311 3.46 -15.57 16.10
C SER A 311 4.66 -14.78 15.55
N ASP A 312 5.81 -15.43 15.49
CA ASP A 312 7.07 -14.86 14.99
C ASP A 312 8.10 -15.97 14.67
N TRP A 313 9.19 -15.58 13.99
CA TRP A 313 10.33 -16.42 13.64
C TRP A 313 11.50 -16.16 14.57
N PHE A 314 11.92 -17.19 15.29
CA PHE A 314 13.03 -17.13 16.24
C PHE A 314 14.29 -17.78 15.67
N SER A 315 15.33 -16.97 15.50
CA SER A 315 16.62 -17.42 15.00
C SER A 315 17.32 -18.35 15.99
N THR A 316 17.65 -19.57 15.54
CA THR A 316 18.35 -20.54 16.40
C THR A 316 19.84 -20.23 16.56
N GLY A 317 20.42 -19.43 15.67
CA GLY A 317 21.87 -19.21 15.57
C GLY A 317 22.60 -20.31 14.79
N TYR A 318 21.85 -21.15 14.06
CA TYR A 318 22.38 -22.27 13.31
C TYR A 318 21.90 -22.28 11.86
N TYR A 319 22.67 -22.97 11.03
CA TYR A 319 22.48 -23.12 9.60
C TYR A 319 22.39 -24.61 9.25
N VAL A 320 21.58 -24.94 8.24
CA VAL A 320 21.45 -26.29 7.69
C VAL A 320 22.08 -26.32 6.31
N ALA A 321 23.03 -27.24 6.11
CA ALA A 321 23.66 -27.43 4.81
C ALA A 321 22.68 -28.05 3.79
N ALA A 322 22.78 -27.63 2.53
CA ALA A 322 22.00 -28.17 1.43
C ALA A 322 22.15 -29.69 1.34
N GLY A 323 21.02 -30.40 1.25
CA GLY A 323 20.93 -31.85 1.13
C GLY A 323 21.28 -32.64 2.40
N ILE A 324 21.68 -32.00 3.50
CA ILE A 324 22.01 -32.70 4.76
C ILE A 324 20.79 -32.69 5.69
N PRO A 325 20.21 -33.85 6.04
CA PRO A 325 19.09 -33.91 6.96
C PRO A 325 19.54 -33.62 8.40
N ILE A 326 18.73 -32.86 9.13
CA ILE A 326 18.87 -32.59 10.55
C ILE A 326 17.83 -33.34 11.37
N GLN A 327 18.10 -33.48 12.66
CA GLN A 327 17.15 -34.02 13.62
C GLN A 327 16.85 -32.97 14.69
N ILE A 328 15.55 -32.76 14.94
CA ILE A 328 15.03 -31.90 15.99
C ILE A 328 14.28 -32.80 16.97
N GLU A 329 14.78 -32.90 18.20
CA GLU A 329 14.10 -33.58 19.29
C GLU A 329 13.33 -32.56 20.14
N VAL A 330 12.01 -32.68 20.18
CA VAL A 330 11.14 -31.79 20.95
C VAL A 330 11.03 -32.30 22.38
N LEU A 331 11.57 -31.54 23.34
CA LEU A 331 11.72 -31.96 24.73
C LEU A 331 10.44 -31.75 25.56
N ASN A 332 9.55 -30.84 25.16
CA ASN A 332 8.27 -30.55 25.84
C ASN A 332 7.08 -30.64 24.85
N GLN A 333 6.56 -31.85 24.64
CA GLN A 333 5.47 -32.10 23.67
C GLN A 333 4.21 -31.25 23.88
N VAL A 334 3.82 -31.02 25.15
CA VAL A 334 2.58 -30.28 25.48
C VAL A 334 2.61 -28.83 24.98
N GLY A 335 3.79 -28.21 24.87
CA GLY A 335 3.95 -26.84 24.38
C GLY A 335 4.31 -26.74 22.90
N ALA A 336 4.41 -27.87 22.19
CA ALA A 336 4.90 -27.92 20.81
C ALA A 336 3.78 -27.85 19.76
N THR A 337 2.52 -27.97 20.16
CA THR A 337 1.37 -27.81 19.27
C THR A 337 1.44 -26.44 18.57
N GLY A 338 1.28 -26.43 17.25
CA GLY A 338 1.33 -25.22 16.43
C GLY A 338 2.74 -24.68 16.11
N TRP A 339 3.79 -25.18 16.77
CA TRP A 339 5.16 -24.78 16.43
C TRP A 339 5.65 -25.44 15.13
N SER A 340 6.48 -24.72 14.40
CA SER A 340 7.16 -25.24 13.21
C SER A 340 8.66 -24.93 13.24
N ALA A 341 9.43 -25.65 12.42
CA ALA A 341 10.81 -25.33 12.11
C ALA A 341 10.94 -24.93 10.64
N ARG A 342 11.63 -23.83 10.37
CA ARG A 342 11.92 -23.33 9.03
C ARG A 342 13.41 -23.39 8.71
N ILE A 343 13.75 -23.83 7.50
CA ILE A 343 15.07 -23.65 6.89
C ILE A 343 14.94 -22.62 5.77
N GLY A 344 15.80 -21.60 5.77
CA GLY A 344 15.79 -20.50 4.81
C GLY A 344 15.08 -19.27 5.35
N CYS A 345 15.58 -18.07 5.05
CA CYS A 345 14.99 -16.81 5.51
C CYS A 345 14.06 -16.16 4.47
N HIS A 346 13.93 -16.74 3.28
CA HIS A 346 13.19 -16.17 2.16
C HIS A 346 11.71 -16.62 2.15
N THR A 347 10.81 -15.74 1.73
CA THR A 347 9.38 -16.04 1.53
C THR A 347 8.91 -15.92 0.09
N ASP A 348 9.69 -15.27 -0.74
CA ASP A 348 9.33 -14.96 -2.12
C ASP A 348 9.12 -16.22 -2.95
N ASP A 349 7.97 -16.25 -3.63
CA ASP A 349 7.58 -17.25 -4.61
C ASP A 349 7.65 -16.62 -6.01
N LEU A 350 8.63 -17.06 -6.80
CA LEU A 350 8.87 -16.50 -8.15
C LEU A 350 8.05 -17.18 -9.24
N LYS A 351 7.03 -17.99 -8.90
CA LYS A 351 6.23 -18.70 -9.92
C LYS A 351 5.60 -17.76 -10.95
N ASP A 352 5.22 -16.54 -10.56
CA ASP A 352 4.55 -15.60 -11.44
C ASP A 352 5.51 -14.63 -12.15
N CYS A 353 6.82 -14.81 -11.97
CA CYS A 353 7.83 -14.00 -12.64
C CYS A 353 8.04 -14.43 -14.10
N ASP A 354 8.24 -13.44 -14.97
CA ASP A 354 8.54 -13.65 -16.39
C ASP A 354 9.98 -14.14 -16.65
N GLU A 355 10.83 -14.13 -15.63
CA GLU A 355 12.22 -14.60 -15.64
C GLU A 355 12.55 -15.28 -14.31
N LEU A 356 13.36 -16.34 -14.32
CA LEU A 356 13.88 -16.99 -13.12
C LEU A 356 15.41 -16.92 -13.06
N ARG A 357 15.95 -16.18 -12.09
CA ARG A 357 17.40 -16.05 -11.76
C ARG A 357 17.82 -16.90 -10.56
N ARG A 358 16.87 -17.51 -9.86
CA ARG A 358 17.08 -18.54 -8.85
C ARG A 358 15.88 -19.48 -8.83
N TRP A 359 15.95 -20.55 -8.06
CA TRP A 359 14.81 -21.44 -7.84
C TRP A 359 13.60 -20.66 -7.30
N PRO A 360 12.37 -20.93 -7.78
CA PRO A 360 11.19 -20.16 -7.40
C PRO A 360 10.95 -20.06 -5.90
N TYR A 361 11.15 -21.16 -5.17
CA TYR A 361 10.98 -21.25 -3.72
C TYR A 361 12.16 -22.02 -3.11
N ILE A 362 12.76 -21.48 -2.05
CA ILE A 362 14.01 -22.01 -1.47
C ILE A 362 13.98 -22.25 0.04
N SER A 363 12.80 -22.11 0.65
CA SER A 363 12.61 -22.33 2.08
C SER A 363 11.85 -23.63 2.32
N VAL A 364 12.00 -24.23 3.49
CA VAL A 364 11.24 -25.42 3.89
C VAL A 364 10.71 -25.20 5.29
N CYS A 365 9.43 -25.50 5.53
CA CYS A 365 8.80 -25.42 6.84
C CYS A 365 8.16 -26.75 7.22
N LYS A 366 8.29 -27.18 8.48
CA LYS A 366 7.74 -28.44 8.99
C LYS A 366 7.26 -28.33 10.43
N SER A 367 6.09 -28.90 10.71
CA SER A 367 5.50 -28.95 12.06
C SER A 367 6.38 -29.69 13.07
N LEU A 368 6.40 -29.18 14.30
CA LEU A 368 7.09 -29.75 15.46
C LEU A 368 6.15 -30.51 16.41
N ALA A 369 4.98 -30.92 15.94
CA ALA A 369 4.01 -31.70 16.72
C ALA A 369 4.54 -33.09 17.15
N SER A 370 5.54 -33.64 16.45
CA SER A 370 6.15 -34.94 16.76
C SER A 370 7.38 -34.80 17.65
N LYS A 371 7.65 -35.80 18.50
CA LYS A 371 8.85 -35.86 19.36
C LYS A 371 10.17 -35.80 18.60
N ASN A 372 10.26 -36.52 17.48
CA ASN A 372 11.46 -36.54 16.65
C ASN A 372 11.09 -36.10 15.25
N VAL A 373 11.59 -34.94 14.84
CA VAL A 373 11.35 -34.38 13.52
C VAL A 373 12.64 -34.44 12.72
N ARG A 374 12.56 -35.09 11.55
CA ARG A 374 13.60 -35.01 10.51
C ARG A 374 13.21 -33.94 9.51
N LEU A 375 14.16 -33.05 9.23
CA LEU A 375 13.99 -31.92 8.32
C LEU A 375 15.24 -31.78 7.44
N SER A 376 15.07 -31.45 6.18
CA SER A 376 16.13 -31.20 5.22
C SER A 376 15.70 -30.13 4.24
N SER A 377 16.66 -29.47 3.60
CA SER A 377 16.40 -28.55 2.49
C SER A 377 17.40 -28.84 1.38
N ALA A 378 16.92 -28.90 0.14
CA ALA A 378 17.80 -28.99 -1.03
C ALA A 378 18.65 -27.73 -1.24
N PHE A 379 18.25 -26.61 -0.62
CA PHE A 379 18.90 -25.31 -0.75
C PHE A 379 19.77 -24.94 0.46
N GLY A 380 19.54 -25.60 1.60
CA GLY A 380 20.13 -25.18 2.87
C GLY A 380 19.54 -23.86 3.37
N GLY A 381 20.07 -23.32 4.47
CA GLY A 381 19.63 -22.02 4.99
C GLY A 381 19.73 -21.89 6.51
N LEU A 382 19.45 -20.68 7.00
CA LEU A 382 19.28 -20.41 8.43
C LEU A 382 18.11 -21.24 8.99
N LEU A 383 18.27 -21.74 10.22
CA LEU A 383 17.24 -22.49 10.94
C LEU A 383 16.50 -21.56 11.91
N PHE A 384 15.18 -21.51 11.77
CA PHE A 384 14.26 -20.78 12.64
C PHE A 384 13.25 -21.71 13.31
N LEU A 385 12.76 -21.30 14.47
CA LEU A 385 11.57 -21.87 15.10
C LEU A 385 10.44 -20.86 14.98
N GLU A 386 9.29 -21.25 14.45
CA GLU A 386 8.13 -20.36 14.32
C GLU A 386 7.12 -20.67 15.44
N SER A 387 6.76 -19.63 16.18
CA SER A 387 5.73 -19.73 17.21
C SER A 387 4.34 -19.68 16.56
N PRO A 388 3.36 -20.45 17.06
CA PRO A 388 1.96 -20.24 16.71
C PRO A 388 1.44 -18.92 17.29
N ASP A 389 0.23 -18.55 16.87
CA ASP A 389 -0.54 -17.49 17.52
C ASP A 389 -0.88 -17.86 18.97
N GLY A 390 -0.99 -16.84 19.84
CA GLY A 390 -1.35 -17.01 21.25
C GLY A 390 -0.28 -16.52 22.24
N ASP A 391 -0.71 -16.33 23.48
CA ASP A 391 0.14 -15.85 24.57
C ASP A 391 0.89 -17.00 25.26
N MET A 392 2.12 -16.76 25.72
CA MET A 392 2.92 -17.69 26.54
C MET A 392 3.28 -19.02 25.86
N ASN A 393 3.36 -19.03 24.53
CA ASN A 393 3.86 -20.16 23.76
C ASN A 393 5.33 -20.43 24.12
N SER A 394 5.69 -21.70 24.36
CA SER A 394 7.08 -22.05 24.62
C SER A 394 7.46 -23.43 24.12
N ILE A 395 8.64 -23.51 23.51
CA ILE A 395 9.21 -24.75 23.02
C ILE A 395 10.65 -24.89 23.48
N THR A 396 11.01 -26.12 23.81
CA THR A 396 12.39 -26.53 24.07
C THR A 396 12.73 -27.66 23.14
N VAL A 397 13.70 -27.44 22.26
CA VAL A 397 14.17 -28.42 21.30
C VAL A 397 15.65 -28.73 21.52
N ARG A 398 16.05 -29.91 21.06
CA ARG A 398 17.45 -30.29 20.91
C ARG A 398 17.74 -30.48 19.42
N LEU A 399 18.71 -29.72 18.92
CA LEU A 399 19.12 -29.73 17.52
C LEU A 399 20.33 -30.64 17.34
N HIS A 400 20.31 -31.40 16.25
CA HIS A 400 21.36 -32.30 15.82
C HIS A 400 21.68 -32.09 14.34
N HIS A 401 22.96 -32.16 14.00
CA HIS A 401 23.49 -32.04 12.65
C HIS A 401 23.39 -30.63 12.04
N VAL A 402 23.59 -29.60 12.87
CA VAL A 402 23.50 -28.19 12.45
C VAL A 402 24.88 -27.51 12.40
N ILE A 403 25.02 -26.41 11.67
CA ILE A 403 26.27 -25.65 11.56
C ILE A 403 26.12 -24.33 12.30
N LEU A 404 27.10 -23.93 13.10
CA LEU A 404 27.09 -22.64 13.77
C LEU A 404 27.17 -21.50 12.74
N THR A 405 26.28 -20.51 12.86
CA THR A 405 26.24 -19.36 11.94
C THR A 405 26.65 -18.05 12.63
N PRO A 406 27.24 -17.07 11.93
CA PRO A 406 27.53 -15.76 12.52
C PRO A 406 26.23 -15.11 13.01
N THR A 407 26.18 -14.81 14.31
CA THR A 407 24.98 -14.25 14.93
C THR A 407 25.37 -13.16 15.92
N TYR A 408 24.70 -12.01 15.80
CA TYR A 408 24.85 -10.86 16.68
C TYR A 408 23.47 -10.40 17.09
N ASP A 409 23.21 -10.22 18.38
CA ASP A 409 21.88 -9.83 18.87
C ASP A 409 22.02 -8.89 20.07
N LEU A 410 21.55 -7.64 19.94
CA LEU A 410 21.61 -6.64 21.01
C LEU A 410 20.83 -7.01 22.28
N THR A 411 19.94 -7.99 22.21
CA THR A 411 19.14 -8.49 23.33
C THR A 411 19.79 -9.66 24.06
N ASP A 412 20.85 -10.27 23.50
CA ASP A 412 21.61 -11.36 24.11
C ASP A 412 23.08 -10.93 24.35
N PRO A 413 23.45 -10.59 25.60
CA PRO A 413 24.81 -10.20 25.96
C PRO A 413 25.87 -11.25 25.59
N ASN A 414 25.51 -12.54 25.53
CA ASN A 414 26.47 -13.56 25.12
C ASN A 414 26.78 -13.46 23.62
N ARG A 415 25.80 -13.10 22.78
CA ARG A 415 25.99 -12.93 21.34
C ARG A 415 26.80 -11.66 21.02
N THR A 416 26.68 -10.61 21.81
CA THR A 416 27.47 -9.38 21.62
C THR A 416 28.91 -9.51 22.12
N ILE A 417 29.13 -10.01 23.35
CA ILE A 417 30.47 -10.09 23.97
C ILE A 417 31.39 -11.06 23.24
N THR A 418 30.84 -12.12 22.65
CA THR A 418 31.65 -13.17 22.04
C THR A 418 31.84 -13.02 20.54
N TRP A 419 31.26 -11.99 19.94
CA TRP A 419 31.27 -11.74 18.49
C TRP A 419 32.67 -11.81 17.88
N GLN A 420 33.65 -11.05 18.39
CA GLN A 420 35.01 -11.03 17.84
C GLN A 420 35.66 -12.42 17.84
N SER A 421 35.41 -13.20 18.90
CA SER A 421 35.99 -14.55 19.03
C SER A 421 35.28 -15.61 18.18
N ARG A 422 33.99 -15.42 17.88
CA ARG A 422 33.16 -16.44 17.22
C ARG A 422 32.93 -16.18 15.73
N ARG A 423 32.92 -14.93 15.27
CA ARG A 423 32.49 -14.57 13.90
C ARG A 423 33.21 -15.34 12.79
N HIS A 424 34.52 -15.62 12.94
CA HIS A 424 35.29 -16.39 11.95
C HIS A 424 35.24 -17.91 12.15
N HIS A 425 34.79 -18.39 13.31
CA HIS A 425 34.62 -19.83 13.59
C HIS A 425 33.21 -20.31 13.22
N ALA A 426 32.24 -19.42 13.14
CA ALA A 426 30.90 -19.71 12.69
C ALA A 426 30.88 -19.75 11.16
N GLN A 427 30.71 -20.95 10.59
CA GLN A 427 30.90 -21.22 9.18
C GLN A 427 29.59 -21.22 8.37
N GLY A 428 28.43 -20.97 8.98
CA GLY A 428 27.18 -20.84 8.23
C GLY A 428 27.25 -19.75 7.15
N LEU A 429 26.56 -19.94 6.02
CA LEU A 429 26.70 -19.08 4.83
C LEU A 429 25.92 -17.75 4.94
N TRP A 430 24.94 -17.70 5.84
CA TRP A 430 24.10 -16.54 6.08
C TRP A 430 24.15 -16.15 7.55
N ALA A 431 24.31 -14.87 7.83
CA ALA A 431 24.34 -14.32 9.17
C ALA A 431 22.96 -13.85 9.64
N ASP A 432 22.80 -13.79 10.96
CA ASP A 432 21.62 -13.26 11.63
C ASP A 432 22.04 -12.12 12.56
N ILE A 433 21.80 -10.88 12.15
CA ILE A 433 22.28 -9.67 12.82
C ILE A 433 21.07 -8.86 13.28
N ALA A 434 20.85 -8.84 14.60
CA ALA A 434 19.61 -8.36 15.20
C ALA A 434 19.83 -7.20 16.18
N GLY A 435 19.01 -6.16 16.01
CA GLY A 435 18.75 -5.15 17.01
C GLY A 435 17.67 -5.59 17.99
N ARG A 436 17.05 -4.64 18.67
CA ARG A 436 15.88 -4.86 19.53
C ARG A 436 14.59 -4.98 18.71
N HIS A 437 14.47 -4.20 17.65
CA HIS A 437 13.25 -4.04 16.85
C HIS A 437 13.45 -4.37 15.37
N ILE A 438 14.65 -4.77 14.96
CA ILE A 438 14.95 -5.16 13.58
C ILE A 438 15.92 -6.34 13.53
N VAL A 439 15.90 -7.11 12.45
CA VAL A 439 16.86 -8.17 12.16
C VAL A 439 17.20 -8.24 10.68
N PHE A 440 18.48 -8.43 10.37
CA PHE A 440 19.02 -8.54 9.03
C PHE A 440 19.52 -9.96 8.79
N ASN A 441 19.05 -10.57 7.70
CA ASN A 441 19.56 -11.83 7.19
C ASN A 441 20.31 -11.56 5.88
N VAL A 442 21.64 -11.63 5.98
CA VAL A 442 22.59 -11.28 4.91
C VAL A 442 23.62 -12.40 4.75
N PRO A 443 24.33 -12.51 3.62
CA PRO A 443 25.47 -13.41 3.51
C PRO A 443 26.48 -13.17 4.64
N SER A 444 27.02 -14.25 5.21
CA SER A 444 27.96 -14.15 6.33
C SER A 444 29.16 -13.28 6.01
N GLN A 445 29.68 -13.39 4.78
CA GLN A 445 30.85 -12.63 4.33
C GLN A 445 30.64 -11.10 4.39
N SER A 446 29.39 -10.64 4.31
CA SER A 446 29.04 -9.22 4.41
C SER A 446 29.35 -8.63 5.78
N VAL A 447 29.42 -9.43 6.84
CA VAL A 447 29.47 -8.92 8.23
C VAL A 447 30.72 -9.33 9.00
N LEU A 448 31.50 -10.30 8.52
CA LEU A 448 32.69 -10.80 9.24
C LEU A 448 33.75 -9.73 9.51
N HIS A 449 33.77 -8.65 8.74
CA HIS A 449 34.72 -7.55 8.91
C HIS A 449 34.29 -6.55 10.01
N LEU A 450 33.00 -6.50 10.38
CA LEU A 450 32.44 -5.54 11.33
C LEU A 450 32.73 -5.95 12.78
N ASP A 451 33.23 -5.05 13.60
CA ASP A 451 33.35 -5.26 15.05
C ASP A 451 32.04 -4.96 15.83
N SER A 452 32.00 -5.30 17.11
CA SER A 452 30.82 -5.08 17.96
C SER A 452 30.43 -3.60 18.07
N ASN A 453 31.38 -2.67 18.09
CA ASN A 453 31.05 -1.25 18.21
C ASN A 453 30.36 -0.73 16.93
N GLN A 454 30.83 -1.19 15.77
CA GLN A 454 30.20 -0.88 14.49
C GLN A 454 28.79 -1.47 14.40
N LEU A 455 28.62 -2.73 14.82
CA LEU A 455 27.32 -3.40 14.85
C LEU A 455 26.36 -2.75 15.84
N ASP A 456 26.82 -2.41 17.05
CA ASP A 456 26.01 -1.72 18.05
C ASP A 456 25.48 -0.39 17.51
N ARG A 457 26.35 0.41 16.89
CA ARG A 457 25.98 1.70 16.33
C ARG A 457 24.94 1.58 15.22
N VAL A 458 25.16 0.69 14.25
CA VAL A 458 24.24 0.57 13.11
C VAL A 458 22.90 -0.04 13.51
N LEU A 459 22.90 -1.00 14.44
CA LEU A 459 21.66 -1.63 14.90
C LEU A 459 20.85 -0.69 15.80
N GLN A 460 21.50 0.15 16.61
CA GLN A 460 20.82 1.20 17.37
C GLN A 460 20.18 2.25 16.45
N PHE A 461 20.85 2.61 15.34
CA PHE A 461 20.27 3.48 14.33
C PHE A 461 18.98 2.88 13.75
N TRP A 462 19.03 1.61 13.33
CA TRP A 462 17.85 0.95 12.77
C TRP A 462 16.73 0.72 13.80
N ASP A 463 17.06 0.39 15.05
CA ASP A 463 16.09 0.31 16.14
C ASP A 463 15.38 1.67 16.31
N ALA A 464 16.11 2.78 16.25
CA ALA A 464 15.53 4.12 16.33
C ALA A 464 14.63 4.43 15.12
N VAL A 465 14.97 3.96 13.92
CA VAL A 465 14.12 4.09 12.72
C VAL A 465 12.79 3.35 12.90
N VAL A 466 12.81 2.10 13.36
CA VAL A 466 11.58 1.33 13.59
C VAL A 466 10.72 1.99 14.67
N LEU A 467 11.35 2.43 15.78
CA LEU A 467 10.66 3.16 16.85
C LEU A 467 10.03 4.45 16.34
N ALA A 468 10.71 5.23 15.49
CA ALA A 468 10.15 6.46 14.93
C ALA A 468 8.89 6.21 14.07
N HIS A 469 8.86 5.13 13.29
CA HIS A 469 7.65 4.77 12.54
C HIS A 469 6.50 4.38 13.48
N HIS A 470 6.82 3.63 14.53
CA HIS A 470 5.88 3.23 15.57
C HIS A 470 5.32 4.42 16.37
N GLU A 471 6.16 5.40 16.70
CA GLU A 471 5.79 6.68 17.30
C GLU A 471 4.83 7.45 16.41
N LEU A 472 5.15 7.59 15.11
CA LEU A 472 4.28 8.25 14.14
C LEU A 472 2.93 7.55 14.00
N ARG A 473 2.91 6.22 14.09
CA ARG A 473 1.70 5.39 14.07
C ARG A 473 0.92 5.40 15.39
N GLY A 474 1.54 5.81 16.49
CA GLY A 474 0.98 5.69 17.84
C GLY A 474 0.86 4.23 18.31
N THR A 475 1.87 3.40 18.05
CA THR A 475 1.92 1.98 18.47
C THR A 475 3.31 1.60 18.96
N GLU A 476 3.43 0.50 19.69
CA GLU A 476 4.73 -0.09 20.06
C GLU A 476 5.09 -1.27 19.12
N PRO A 477 6.39 -1.52 18.86
CA PRO A 477 6.83 -2.71 18.14
C PRO A 477 6.42 -3.99 18.88
N LYS A 478 5.69 -4.88 18.19
CA LYS A 478 5.31 -6.19 18.73
C LYS A 478 6.39 -7.25 18.48
N HIS A 479 6.91 -7.29 17.26
CA HIS A 479 7.99 -8.16 16.81
C HIS A 479 9.08 -7.33 16.13
N ARG A 480 10.20 -7.97 15.77
CA ARG A 480 11.24 -7.32 14.97
C ARG A 480 10.75 -7.16 13.54
N GLU A 481 11.10 -6.07 12.87
CA GLU A 481 11.09 -6.01 11.40
C GLU A 481 12.21 -6.91 10.87
N ARG A 482 11.96 -7.68 9.81
CA ARG A 482 12.96 -8.60 9.24
C ARG A 482 13.31 -8.17 7.83
N ILE A 483 14.60 -7.99 7.55
CA ILE A 483 15.12 -7.64 6.22
C ILE A 483 15.96 -8.79 5.69
N VAL A 484 15.65 -9.24 4.48
CA VAL A 484 16.33 -10.34 3.80
C VAL A 484 16.85 -9.87 2.45
N CYS A 485 18.11 -10.15 2.17
CA CYS A 485 18.68 -9.95 0.84
C CYS A 485 18.36 -11.14 -0.08
N ASP A 486 18.04 -10.87 -1.33
CA ASP A 486 17.67 -11.86 -2.33
C ASP A 486 18.28 -11.53 -3.71
N GLU A 487 18.68 -12.56 -4.44
CA GLU A 487 19.11 -12.48 -5.84
C GLU A 487 17.98 -11.99 -6.75
N GLN A 488 16.73 -12.36 -6.42
CA GLN A 488 15.57 -11.95 -7.17
C GLN A 488 14.38 -11.73 -6.23
N PRO A 489 14.11 -10.46 -5.87
CA PRO A 489 12.82 -10.09 -5.33
C PRO A 489 11.70 -10.42 -6.32
N SER A 490 10.59 -10.94 -5.80
CA SER A 490 9.36 -11.30 -6.52
C SER A 490 8.69 -10.08 -7.16
N PHE A 491 8.87 -8.91 -6.55
CA PHE A 491 8.27 -7.66 -7.03
C PHE A 491 9.22 -6.46 -6.87
N GLY A 492 9.47 -5.78 -7.99
CA GLY A 492 10.29 -4.57 -8.00
C GLY A 492 11.74 -4.82 -7.58
N TYR A 493 12.39 -3.77 -7.07
CA TYR A 493 13.74 -3.86 -6.51
C TYR A 493 13.74 -4.24 -5.03
N MET A 494 12.67 -3.87 -4.32
CA MET A 494 12.40 -4.25 -2.94
C MET A 494 10.89 -4.23 -2.72
N HIS A 495 10.43 -4.96 -1.71
CA HIS A 495 9.04 -4.89 -1.26
C HIS A 495 8.92 -5.19 0.24
N SER A 496 7.86 -4.64 0.81
CA SER A 496 7.36 -4.86 2.16
C SER A 496 6.77 -6.26 2.32
N GLY A 497 6.59 -6.65 3.58
CA GLY A 497 6.24 -8.00 3.98
C GLY A 497 6.99 -8.40 5.25
N TYR A 498 6.81 -9.66 5.64
CA TYR A 498 7.57 -10.27 6.72
C TYR A 498 8.21 -11.55 6.19
N PRO A 499 9.46 -11.48 5.67
CA PRO A 499 10.39 -10.35 5.66
C PRO A 499 10.11 -9.26 4.61
N ILE A 500 10.72 -8.09 4.82
CA ILE A 500 11.04 -7.11 3.78
C ILE A 500 12.17 -7.69 2.93
N VAL A 501 11.96 -7.76 1.62
CA VAL A 501 12.93 -8.34 0.67
C VAL A 501 13.60 -7.25 -0.14
N THR A 502 14.92 -7.33 -0.28
CA THR A 502 15.74 -6.36 -1.02
C THR A 502 16.84 -7.05 -1.82
N GLY A 503 17.43 -6.36 -2.81
CA GLY A 503 18.47 -6.90 -3.67
C GLY A 503 19.77 -7.26 -2.93
N MET A 504 20.59 -8.13 -3.54
CA MET A 504 21.89 -8.53 -2.98
C MET A 504 22.92 -7.40 -2.91
N ASP A 505 22.79 -6.36 -3.73
CA ASP A 505 23.73 -5.25 -3.83
C ASP A 505 23.86 -4.48 -2.50
N VAL A 506 22.78 -4.38 -1.72
CA VAL A 506 22.81 -3.70 -0.42
C VAL A 506 23.48 -4.53 0.69
N SER A 507 23.83 -5.79 0.39
CA SER A 507 24.63 -6.64 1.28
C SER A 507 26.14 -6.58 1.01
N ASP A 508 26.58 -5.90 -0.04
CA ASP A 508 28.00 -5.77 -0.37
C ASP A 508 28.68 -4.77 0.59
N PRO A 509 29.66 -5.18 1.41
CA PRO A 509 30.34 -4.28 2.34
C PRO A 509 31.17 -3.18 1.67
N HIS A 510 31.40 -3.27 0.35
CA HIS A 510 32.10 -2.26 -0.44
C HIS A 510 31.16 -1.28 -1.15
N ALA A 511 29.85 -1.54 -1.17
CA ALA A 511 28.88 -0.65 -1.78
C ALA A 511 28.59 0.57 -0.89
N GLU A 512 28.36 1.73 -1.51
CA GLU A 512 27.92 2.94 -0.80
C GLU A 512 26.58 2.71 -0.07
N GLY A 513 25.72 1.85 -0.64
CA GLY A 513 24.41 1.47 -0.10
C GLY A 513 24.41 0.30 0.88
N PHE A 514 25.56 -0.10 1.45
CA PHE A 514 25.63 -1.23 2.38
C PHE A 514 24.73 -1.03 3.62
N ILE A 515 23.76 -1.92 3.85
CA ILE A 515 22.72 -1.75 4.88
C ILE A 515 23.23 -1.78 6.33
N LEU A 516 24.46 -2.26 6.55
CA LEU A 516 25.09 -2.27 7.88
C LEU A 516 26.25 -1.26 7.99
N ASN A 517 26.31 -0.27 7.10
CA ASN A 517 27.24 0.85 7.21
C ASN A 517 26.63 2.03 7.99
N GLY A 518 26.82 2.03 9.32
CA GLY A 518 26.27 3.09 10.17
C GLY A 518 26.70 4.52 9.80
N ASN A 519 27.93 4.71 9.29
CA ASN A 519 28.42 6.05 8.92
C ASN A 519 27.70 6.62 7.69
N GLU A 520 27.36 5.78 6.71
CA GLU A 520 26.66 6.22 5.51
C GLU A 520 25.15 6.38 5.76
N LEU A 521 24.57 5.48 6.57
CA LEU A 521 23.17 5.58 6.98
C LEU A 521 22.86 6.87 7.74
N GLU A 522 23.74 7.31 8.65
CA GLU A 522 23.56 8.57 9.38
C GLU A 522 23.64 9.81 8.47
N LYS A 523 24.39 9.75 7.36
CA LYS A 523 24.55 10.88 6.43
C LYS A 523 23.46 10.95 5.37
N ASN A 524 23.17 9.80 4.76
CA ASN A 524 22.40 9.71 3.52
C ASN A 524 21.04 9.00 3.72
N GLY A 525 20.85 8.30 4.84
CA GLY A 525 19.67 7.49 5.10
C GLY A 525 19.55 6.29 4.16
N ALA A 526 18.43 5.57 4.26
CA ALA A 526 18.08 4.44 3.42
C ALA A 526 16.61 4.49 3.03
N TRP A 527 16.26 5.49 2.20
CA TRP A 527 14.86 5.79 1.85
C TRP A 527 14.05 4.57 1.41
N GLY A 528 14.64 3.68 0.60
CA GLY A 528 13.96 2.46 0.16
C GLY A 528 13.51 1.56 1.32
N LEU A 529 14.40 1.23 2.25
CA LEU A 529 14.04 0.42 3.40
C LEU A 529 13.10 1.14 4.37
N PHE A 530 13.25 2.46 4.53
CA PHE A 530 12.29 3.26 5.31
C PHE A 530 10.89 3.19 4.69
N HIS A 531 10.79 3.27 3.37
CA HIS A 531 9.54 3.16 2.62
C HIS A 531 8.87 1.79 2.84
N GLU A 532 9.61 0.69 2.78
CA GLU A 532 9.06 -0.65 2.99
C GLU A 532 8.66 -0.92 4.46
N ILE A 533 9.43 -0.44 5.44
CA ILE A 533 9.01 -0.47 6.87
C ILE A 533 7.71 0.32 7.04
N GLY A 534 7.61 1.49 6.38
CA GLY A 534 6.40 2.29 6.37
C GLY A 534 5.18 1.53 5.84
N HIS A 535 5.34 0.74 4.77
CA HIS A 535 4.27 -0.10 4.22
C HIS A 535 3.77 -1.16 5.22
N ASN A 536 4.66 -1.84 5.96
CA ASN A 536 4.27 -2.79 7.01
C ASN A 536 3.43 -2.14 8.14
N LEU A 537 3.57 -0.83 8.33
CA LEU A 537 2.94 -0.06 9.40
C LEU A 537 1.75 0.80 8.94
N GLN A 538 1.38 0.74 7.66
CA GLN A 538 0.20 1.44 7.12
C GLN A 538 -1.11 0.99 7.81
N ARG A 539 -2.13 1.85 7.73
CA ARG A 539 -3.47 1.58 8.29
C ARG A 539 -4.53 2.05 7.29
N ASP A 540 -5.55 1.25 7.09
CA ASP A 540 -6.64 1.59 6.17
C ASP A 540 -7.30 2.93 6.48
N SER A 541 -7.34 3.32 7.77
CA SER A 541 -7.89 4.59 8.24
C SER A 541 -7.26 5.84 7.63
N TRP A 542 -6.05 5.75 7.09
CA TRP A 542 -5.36 6.84 6.40
C TRP A 542 -4.72 6.42 5.06
N THR A 543 -5.11 5.25 4.54
CA THR A 543 -4.67 4.72 3.25
C THR A 543 -5.89 4.62 2.32
N TYR A 544 -6.13 5.67 1.54
CA TYR A 544 -7.32 5.78 0.67
C TYR A 544 -7.21 4.93 -0.60
N ASP A 545 -8.34 4.45 -1.13
CA ASP A 545 -8.40 3.69 -2.38
C ASP A 545 -7.73 4.43 -3.56
N GLY A 546 -6.88 3.72 -4.30
CA GLY A 546 -6.08 4.28 -5.40
C GLY A 546 -4.67 4.75 -5.01
N THR A 547 -4.30 4.66 -3.74
CA THR A 547 -2.90 4.86 -3.26
C THR A 547 -2.02 3.61 -3.41
N MET A 548 -2.60 2.43 -3.71
CA MET A 548 -1.88 1.20 -4.09
C MET A 548 -1.87 0.99 -5.63
N LYS A 549 -0.81 0.37 -6.17
CA LYS A 549 -0.42 0.34 -7.61
C LYS A 549 -1.53 -0.12 -8.59
N SER A 550 -1.50 0.39 -9.84
CA SER A 550 -2.58 0.38 -10.86
C SER A 550 -2.59 -0.85 -11.78
N VAL A 551 -3.78 -1.41 -12.02
CA VAL A 551 -4.09 -2.64 -12.82
C VAL A 551 -4.21 -2.38 -14.34
N PHE A 552 -3.80 -3.36 -15.15
CA PHE A 552 -3.82 -3.37 -16.62
C PHE A 552 -5.22 -3.37 -17.26
N LYS A 553 -5.40 -2.68 -18.40
CA LYS A 553 -6.63 -2.72 -19.23
C LYS A 553 -6.28 -2.77 -20.73
N ARG A 554 -7.07 -3.49 -21.55
CA ARG A 554 -6.96 -3.45 -23.02
C ARG A 554 -7.39 -2.08 -23.55
N GLN A 555 -6.47 -1.37 -24.21
CA GLN A 555 -6.73 -0.04 -24.79
C GLN A 555 -5.97 0.15 -26.11
N ILE A 556 -6.35 1.16 -26.89
CA ILE A 556 -5.71 1.47 -28.18
C ILE A 556 -4.41 2.23 -27.92
N CYS A 557 -3.29 1.72 -28.42
CA CYS A 557 -1.99 2.40 -28.27
C CYS A 557 -1.98 3.74 -29.02
N THR A 558 -1.64 4.82 -28.32
CA THR A 558 -1.56 6.19 -28.86
C THR A 558 -0.58 6.32 -30.02
N THR A 559 0.46 5.49 -30.10
CA THR A 559 1.49 5.60 -31.15
C THR A 559 1.17 4.81 -32.40
N CYS A 560 0.70 3.56 -32.28
CA CYS A 560 0.43 2.72 -33.45
C CYS A 560 -1.05 2.51 -33.75
N LEU A 561 -1.94 3.05 -32.92
CA LEU A 561 -3.40 2.99 -33.08
C LEU A 561 -3.96 1.57 -33.18
N LYS A 562 -3.26 0.59 -32.58
CA LYS A 562 -3.70 -0.81 -32.51
C LYS A 562 -4.24 -1.11 -31.11
N LEU A 563 -5.33 -1.89 -31.06
CA LEU A 563 -5.88 -2.41 -29.82
C LEU A 563 -4.94 -3.49 -29.27
N SER A 564 -4.39 -3.27 -28.07
CA SER A 564 -3.51 -4.24 -27.40
C SER A 564 -3.68 -4.13 -25.88
N GLU A 565 -3.06 -5.03 -25.14
CA GLU A 565 -2.73 -4.72 -23.75
C GLU A 565 -1.83 -3.49 -23.74
N ALA A 566 -2.27 -2.46 -23.04
CA ALA A 566 -1.69 -1.14 -23.13
C ALA A 566 -1.40 -0.60 -21.73
N PHE A 567 -0.20 -0.09 -21.58
CA PHE A 567 0.29 0.57 -20.39
C PHE A 567 -0.11 2.03 -20.47
N VAL A 568 -0.89 2.50 -19.52
CA VAL A 568 -1.19 3.93 -19.41
C VAL A 568 -0.06 4.59 -18.65
N CYS A 569 0.75 5.40 -19.32
CA CYS A 569 1.78 6.18 -18.64
C CYS A 569 1.10 7.19 -17.70
N ARG A 570 1.33 7.11 -16.39
CA ARG A 570 0.73 8.04 -15.41
C ARG A 570 1.21 9.49 -15.57
N GLY A 571 2.32 9.73 -16.28
CA GLY A 571 2.81 11.08 -16.56
C GLY A 571 1.99 11.75 -17.67
N CYS A 572 1.93 11.14 -18.86
CA CYS A 572 1.24 11.73 -20.01
C CYS A 572 -0.19 11.21 -20.23
N HIS A 573 -0.64 10.27 -19.40
CA HIS A 573 -1.96 9.62 -19.43
C HIS A 573 -2.29 8.95 -20.78
N GLN A 574 -1.26 8.60 -21.57
CA GLN A 574 -1.45 7.96 -22.86
C GLN A 574 -1.26 6.44 -22.75
N PRO A 575 -2.17 5.63 -23.33
CA PRO A 575 -1.99 4.19 -23.44
C PRO A 575 -0.95 3.84 -24.51
N PHE A 576 0.03 3.00 -24.17
CA PHE A 576 1.05 2.51 -25.10
C PHE A 576 1.10 0.98 -25.08
N CYS A 577 1.24 0.36 -26.25
CA CYS A 577 1.58 -1.06 -26.31
C CYS A 577 3.02 -1.28 -25.81
N ALA A 578 3.36 -2.50 -25.41
CA ALA A 578 4.67 -2.84 -24.84
C ALA A 578 5.88 -2.28 -25.65
N LYS A 579 5.82 -2.30 -26.99
CA LYS A 579 6.90 -1.71 -27.81
C LYS A 579 6.99 -0.19 -27.73
N HIS A 580 5.86 0.50 -27.64
CA HIS A 580 5.84 1.97 -27.63
C HIS A 580 5.96 2.55 -26.23
N VAL A 581 5.61 1.80 -25.18
CA VAL A 581 5.88 2.22 -23.80
C VAL A 581 7.38 2.22 -23.53
N ASN A 582 8.12 1.22 -24.03
CA ASN A 582 9.58 1.18 -23.91
C ASN A 582 10.23 2.35 -24.67
N ARG A 583 9.78 2.65 -25.88
CA ARG A 583 10.28 3.81 -26.65
C ARG A 583 9.90 5.16 -26.00
N HIS A 584 8.75 5.23 -25.34
CA HIS A 584 8.32 6.38 -24.54
C HIS A 584 9.20 6.53 -23.29
N GLN A 585 9.53 5.44 -22.60
CA GLN A 585 10.46 5.40 -21.47
C GLN A 585 11.90 5.74 -21.87
N GLU A 586 12.38 5.29 -23.03
CA GLU A 586 13.70 5.68 -23.57
C GLU A 586 13.78 7.19 -23.81
N LYS A 587 12.69 7.81 -24.30
CA LYS A 587 12.61 9.26 -24.47
C LYS A 587 12.66 9.98 -23.12
N ILE A 588 11.90 9.49 -22.13
CA ILE A 588 11.94 10.01 -20.74
C ILE A 588 13.33 9.84 -20.13
N THR A 589 14.00 8.71 -20.37
CA THR A 589 15.36 8.44 -19.89
C THR A 589 16.37 9.40 -20.53
N LYS A 590 16.21 9.71 -21.81
CA LYS A 590 17.04 10.71 -22.50
C LYS A 590 16.78 12.12 -21.97
N ASP A 591 15.53 12.45 -21.67
CA ASP A 591 15.16 13.72 -21.04
C ASP A 591 15.67 13.80 -19.59
N MET A 592 15.66 12.68 -18.85
CA MET A 592 16.23 12.56 -17.51
C MET A 592 17.75 12.69 -17.53
N ASN A 593 18.45 12.04 -18.45
CA ASN A 593 19.90 12.19 -18.60
C ASN A 593 20.28 13.63 -19.00
N SER A 594 19.46 14.30 -19.80
CA SER A 594 19.60 15.74 -20.10
C SER A 594 19.37 16.60 -18.85
N LEU A 595 18.43 16.21 -17.98
CA LEU A 595 18.18 16.83 -16.67
C LEU A 595 19.32 16.60 -15.70
N VAL A 596 19.85 15.38 -15.58
CA VAL A 596 21.04 15.03 -14.78
C VAL A 596 22.24 15.84 -15.27
N THR A 597 22.48 15.91 -16.59
CA THR A 597 23.57 16.73 -17.14
C THR A 597 23.35 18.24 -16.92
N LYS A 598 22.11 18.70 -16.76
CA LYS A 598 21.79 20.09 -16.37
C LYS A 598 21.94 20.29 -14.86
N CYS A 599 21.59 19.29 -14.05
CA CYS A 599 21.76 19.29 -12.60
C CYS A 599 23.23 19.22 -12.21
N ASP A 600 24.06 18.43 -12.90
CA ASP A 600 25.51 18.39 -12.72
C ASP A 600 26.13 19.74 -13.08
N ARG A 601 25.71 20.35 -14.19
CA ARG A 601 26.11 21.73 -14.56
C ARG A 601 25.66 22.77 -13.53
N LEU A 602 24.45 22.65 -12.99
CA LEU A 602 23.93 23.50 -11.91
C LEU A 602 24.65 23.25 -10.57
N HIS A 603 25.08 22.01 -10.30
CA HIS A 603 25.84 21.61 -9.13
C HIS A 603 27.28 22.16 -9.19
N ASP A 604 27.88 22.16 -10.37
CA ASP A 604 29.17 22.81 -10.61
C ASP A 604 29.06 24.34 -10.57
N ASP A 605 27.98 24.93 -11.10
CA ASP A 605 27.72 26.38 -11.04
C ASP A 605 27.44 26.87 -9.60
N THR A 606 26.79 26.06 -8.76
CA THR A 606 26.52 26.35 -7.33
C THR A 606 27.76 26.20 -6.44
N LYS A 607 28.79 25.47 -6.89
CA LYS A 607 30.12 25.46 -6.26
C LYS A 607 31.02 26.60 -6.72
N SER A 608 30.66 27.36 -7.75
CA SER A 608 31.45 28.50 -8.21
C SER A 608 31.22 29.75 -7.35
N GLU A 609 32.29 30.51 -7.06
CA GLU A 609 32.23 31.81 -6.35
C GLU A 609 31.25 32.83 -6.99
N LYS A 610 30.85 32.61 -8.24
CA LYS A 610 29.89 33.44 -8.98
C LYS A 610 28.47 33.37 -8.40
N PHE A 611 28.03 32.22 -7.90
CA PHE A 611 26.68 32.05 -7.31
C PHE A 611 26.55 32.84 -6.00
N ALA A 612 27.59 32.81 -5.16
CA ALA A 612 27.68 33.63 -3.96
C ALA A 612 27.69 35.13 -4.29
N GLN A 613 28.43 35.57 -5.32
CA GLN A 613 28.42 36.97 -5.78
C GLN A 613 27.05 37.42 -6.31
N GLN A 614 26.29 36.54 -6.96
CA GLN A 614 24.98 36.87 -7.49
C GLN A 614 23.94 37.02 -6.38
N LEU A 615 23.97 36.14 -5.37
CA LEU A 615 23.14 36.25 -4.17
C LEU A 615 23.48 37.50 -3.35
N LEU A 616 24.77 37.82 -3.18
CA LEU A 616 25.21 39.07 -2.57
C LEU A 616 24.73 40.29 -3.35
N SER A 617 24.82 40.28 -4.69
CA SER A 617 24.30 41.39 -5.52
C SER A 617 22.80 41.58 -5.42
N ASN A 618 22.04 40.51 -5.14
CA ASN A 618 20.60 40.57 -4.94
C ASN A 618 20.25 41.15 -3.58
N ILE A 619 21.05 40.85 -2.55
CA ILE A 619 20.97 41.49 -1.23
C ILE A 619 21.34 42.97 -1.35
N ASP A 620 22.45 43.31 -2.03
CA ASP A 620 22.87 44.70 -2.26
C ASP A 620 21.81 45.50 -3.03
N ARG A 621 21.17 44.86 -4.03
CA ARG A 621 20.08 45.47 -4.80
C ARG A 621 18.83 45.67 -3.95
N TRP A 622 18.44 44.67 -3.17
CA TRP A 622 17.32 44.78 -2.23
C TRP A 622 17.57 45.85 -1.16
N GLU A 623 18.79 45.95 -0.62
CA GLU A 623 19.21 46.97 0.33
C GLU A 623 19.09 48.36 -0.29
N LYS A 624 19.62 48.53 -1.52
CA LYS A 624 19.62 49.81 -2.23
C LYS A 624 18.20 50.26 -2.58
N GLU A 625 17.35 49.37 -3.07
CA GLU A 625 15.95 49.65 -3.39
C GLU A 625 15.13 49.96 -2.13
N SER A 626 15.41 49.30 -1.00
CA SER A 626 14.73 49.55 0.28
C SER A 626 15.13 50.90 0.86
N ILE A 627 16.42 51.27 0.83
CA ILE A 627 16.89 52.60 1.25
C ILE A 627 16.28 53.70 0.38
N GLU A 628 16.16 53.50 -0.93
CA GLU A 628 15.58 54.49 -1.84
C GLU A 628 14.08 54.72 -1.54
N LYS A 629 13.32 53.65 -1.26
CA LYS A 629 11.91 53.75 -0.84
C LYS A 629 11.74 54.50 0.48
N ILE A 630 12.62 54.26 1.46
CA ILE A 630 12.62 55.00 2.74
C ILE A 630 12.94 56.47 2.50
N ARG A 631 13.94 56.77 1.67
CA ARG A 631 14.31 58.15 1.31
C ARG A 631 13.15 58.86 0.64
N MET A 632 12.47 58.23 -0.32
CA MET A 632 11.30 58.79 -0.98
C MET A 632 10.17 59.08 0.01
N ALA A 633 9.83 58.14 0.89
CA ALA A 633 8.79 58.34 1.90
C ALA A 633 9.14 59.47 2.89
N ALA A 634 10.39 59.54 3.35
CA ALA A 634 10.87 60.62 4.20
C ALA A 634 10.88 61.98 3.47
N GLN A 635 11.17 62.00 2.17
CA GLN A 635 11.14 63.21 1.35
C GLN A 635 9.71 63.71 1.13
N THR A 636 8.76 62.80 0.88
CA THR A 636 7.33 63.12 0.79
C THR A 636 6.83 63.69 2.12
N ALA A 637 7.10 63.04 3.25
CA ALA A 637 6.72 63.54 4.57
C ALA A 637 7.31 64.93 4.89
N ARG A 638 8.57 65.18 4.49
CA ARG A 638 9.19 66.53 4.60
C ARG A 638 8.53 67.56 3.69
N THR A 639 8.12 67.16 2.50
CA THR A 639 7.45 68.03 1.53
C THR A 639 6.05 68.39 2.01
N ASP A 640 5.33 67.45 2.62
CA ASP A 640 3.99 67.65 3.20
C ASP A 640 4.01 68.51 4.48
N LEU A 641 5.09 68.45 5.26
CA LEU A 641 5.28 69.29 6.45
C LEU A 641 5.56 70.77 6.11
N ARG A 642 6.16 71.03 4.94
CA ARG A 642 6.64 72.37 4.56
C ARG A 642 5.50 73.42 4.48
N PRO A 643 4.36 73.15 3.79
CA PRO A 643 3.22 74.07 3.76
C PRO A 643 2.60 74.32 5.13
N TRP A 644 2.60 73.34 6.03
CA TRP A 644 2.09 73.50 7.39
C TRP A 644 2.97 74.48 8.19
N ILE A 645 4.30 74.28 8.18
CA ILE A 645 5.26 75.19 8.84
C ILE A 645 5.11 76.61 8.29
N GLU A 646 5.00 76.77 6.97
CA GLU A 646 4.90 78.07 6.31
C GLU A 646 3.57 78.78 6.62
N ARG A 647 2.47 78.02 6.71
CA ARG A 647 1.14 78.54 7.08
C ARG A 647 1.08 78.95 8.56
N THR A 648 1.57 78.12 9.49
CA THR A 648 1.63 78.44 10.92
C THR A 648 2.57 79.63 11.21
N LYS A 649 3.69 79.73 10.48
CA LYS A 649 4.58 80.89 10.56
C LYS A 649 3.85 82.18 10.16
N ASN A 650 3.17 82.18 9.02
CA ASN A 650 2.44 83.36 8.54
C ASN A 650 1.24 83.74 9.42
N GLU A 651 0.51 82.76 9.96
CA GLU A 651 -0.63 82.97 10.86
C GLU A 651 -0.24 83.56 12.22
N LEU A 652 0.99 83.30 12.71
CA LEU A 652 1.49 83.82 13.98
C LEU A 652 2.34 85.09 13.84
N GLU A 653 3.12 85.22 12.77
CA GLU A 653 4.09 86.32 12.58
C GLU A 653 3.39 87.67 12.37
N ILE A 654 2.31 87.72 11.57
CA ILE A 654 1.59 88.97 11.28
C ILE A 654 0.90 89.57 12.53
N PRO A 655 0.11 88.81 13.32
CA PRO A 655 -0.51 89.33 14.55
C PRO A 655 0.51 89.63 15.64
N PHE A 656 1.56 88.83 15.77
CA PHE A 656 2.61 89.03 16.76
C PHE A 656 3.40 90.31 16.48
N GLN A 657 3.75 90.57 15.22
CA GLN A 657 4.44 91.81 14.84
C GLN A 657 3.55 93.03 15.07
N LYS A 658 2.25 92.95 14.75
CA LYS A 658 1.29 94.03 15.02
C LYS A 658 1.14 94.34 16.51
N MET A 659 1.13 93.30 17.37
CA MET A 659 1.11 93.47 18.82
C MET A 659 2.42 94.11 19.32
N MET A 660 3.58 93.66 18.80
CA MET A 660 4.88 94.22 19.14
C MET A 660 5.01 95.69 18.75
N ASP A 661 4.54 96.07 17.56
CA ASP A 661 4.56 97.44 17.09
C ASP A 661 3.62 98.34 17.92
N GLU A 662 2.43 97.84 18.29
CA GLU A 662 1.50 98.56 19.19
C GLU A 662 2.11 98.76 20.59
N LEU A 663 2.76 97.72 21.13
CA LEU A 663 3.42 97.75 22.44
C LEU A 663 4.62 98.72 22.43
N GLN A 664 5.45 98.69 21.39
CA GLN A 664 6.60 99.60 21.26
C GLN A 664 6.16 101.06 21.05
N SER A 665 5.12 101.30 20.25
CA SER A 665 4.56 102.63 20.01
C SER A 665 3.99 103.25 21.30
N ARG A 666 3.13 102.50 22.01
CA ARG A 666 2.55 102.95 23.29
C ARG A 666 3.58 103.11 24.40
N ARG A 667 4.63 102.26 24.42
CA ARG A 667 5.76 102.41 25.35
C ARG A 667 6.54 103.72 25.10
N LYS A 668 6.78 104.09 23.83
CA LYS A 668 7.43 105.38 23.49
C LYS A 668 6.59 106.58 23.90
N LEU A 669 5.27 106.51 23.71
CA LEU A 669 4.33 107.58 24.07
C LEU A 669 3.95 107.60 25.57
N LYS A 670 4.37 106.59 26.35
CA LYS A 670 3.99 106.36 27.75
C LYS A 670 2.46 106.30 27.99
N ASP A 671 1.72 105.86 26.98
CA ASP A 671 0.25 105.83 26.95
C ASP A 671 -0.24 104.37 26.98
N TYR A 672 -0.24 103.77 28.17
CA TYR A 672 -0.69 102.40 28.40
C TYR A 672 -1.31 102.25 29.80
N THR A 673 -2.29 101.37 29.91
CA THR A 673 -3.03 101.10 31.14
C THR A 673 -2.76 99.68 31.66
N GLU A 674 -3.15 99.40 32.91
CA GLU A 674 -3.11 98.04 33.46
C GLU A 674 -3.98 97.05 32.67
N ILE A 675 -5.05 97.55 32.03
CA ILE A 675 -5.92 96.77 31.14
C ILE A 675 -5.17 96.37 29.86
N ASP A 676 -4.38 97.29 29.27
CA ASP A 676 -3.57 97.01 28.09
C ASP A 676 -2.47 95.97 28.38
N LEU A 677 -1.82 96.06 29.55
CA LEU A 677 -0.81 95.09 29.99
C LEU A 677 -1.41 93.69 30.22
N LYS A 678 -2.60 93.60 30.84
CA LYS A 678 -3.31 92.31 30.99
C LYS A 678 -3.72 91.74 29.63
N ARG A 679 -4.21 92.58 28.71
CA ARG A 679 -4.57 92.16 27.35
C ARG A 679 -3.37 91.59 26.58
N TRP A 680 -2.24 92.30 26.58
CA TRP A 680 -1.03 91.81 25.89
C TRP A 680 -0.44 90.56 26.53
N ASN A 681 -0.47 90.44 27.87
CA ASN A 681 -0.06 89.20 28.53
C ASN A 681 -0.97 88.02 28.19
N SER A 682 -2.28 88.22 28.10
CA SER A 682 -3.22 87.18 27.64
C SER A 682 -3.00 86.81 26.18
N GLN A 683 -2.73 87.79 25.29
CA GLN A 683 -2.40 87.53 23.89
C GLN A 683 -1.06 86.78 23.74
N LEU A 684 -0.05 87.15 24.53
CA LEU A 684 1.22 86.41 24.61
C LEU A 684 1.03 84.97 25.10
N ALA A 685 0.18 84.75 26.09
CA ALA A 685 -0.17 83.41 26.56
C ALA A 685 -0.89 82.61 25.47
N GLU A 686 -1.83 83.22 24.74
CA GLU A 686 -2.54 82.59 23.63
C GLU A 686 -1.61 82.24 22.44
N PHE A 687 -0.67 83.12 22.10
CA PHE A 687 0.37 82.81 21.10
C PHE A 687 1.28 81.68 21.57
N ASN A 688 1.63 81.65 22.85
CA ASN A 688 2.47 80.59 23.43
C ASN A 688 1.74 79.23 23.46
N GLU A 689 0.43 79.21 23.71
CA GLU A 689 -0.39 78.00 23.62
C GLU A 689 -0.56 77.51 22.17
N LYS A 690 -0.73 78.41 21.19
CA LYS A 690 -0.77 78.04 19.77
C LYS A 690 0.58 77.50 19.27
N LEU A 691 1.71 78.03 19.76
CA LEU A 691 3.06 77.50 19.49
C LEU A 691 3.32 76.10 20.09
N LYS A 692 2.55 75.70 21.12
CA LYS A 692 2.65 74.38 21.75
C LYS A 692 1.84 73.29 21.01
N GLN A 693 0.91 73.66 20.12
CA GLN A 693 0.19 72.69 19.29
C GLN A 693 1.14 72.15 18.20
N ARG A 694 1.71 70.96 18.44
CA ARG A 694 2.62 70.30 17.50
C ARG A 694 1.86 69.23 16.69
N PRO A 695 2.16 69.06 15.40
CA PRO A 695 1.69 67.89 14.66
C PRO A 695 2.37 66.64 15.24
N ILE A 696 1.60 65.57 15.40
CA ILE A 696 2.10 64.30 15.94
C ILE A 696 2.65 63.49 14.77
N ILE A 697 3.89 63.02 14.92
CA ILE A 697 4.50 62.05 14.01
C ILE A 697 4.05 60.67 14.49
N GLU A 698 3.21 60.00 13.70
CA GLU A 698 2.81 58.62 13.98
C GLU A 698 3.70 57.65 13.18
N TYR A 699 4.19 56.63 13.87
CA TYR A 699 4.87 55.49 13.28
C TYR A 699 3.81 54.42 12.98
N LEU A 700 3.72 53.99 11.73
CA LEU A 700 2.86 52.85 11.37
C LEU A 700 3.50 51.57 11.91
N ASP A 701 3.03 51.10 13.06
CA ASP A 701 3.52 49.87 13.69
C ASP A 701 2.71 48.67 13.18
N TYR A 702 3.37 47.79 12.43
CA TYR A 702 2.81 46.50 12.01
C TYR A 702 3.31 45.36 12.92
N GLY A 703 3.48 45.61 14.22
CA GLY A 703 3.62 44.55 15.23
C GLY A 703 4.86 43.66 15.09
N ASP A 704 5.89 44.10 14.36
CA ASP A 704 7.18 43.42 14.24
C ASP A 704 8.32 44.39 14.58
N PRO A 705 9.12 44.14 15.64
CA PRO A 705 10.23 45.00 16.04
C PRO A 705 11.35 45.18 14.98
N GLN A 706 11.32 44.43 13.88
CA GLN A 706 12.31 44.52 12.79
C GLN A 706 11.77 45.18 11.50
N ALA A 707 10.53 45.67 11.48
CA ALA A 707 9.98 46.34 10.30
C ALA A 707 10.48 47.80 10.17
N ILE A 708 10.87 48.18 8.96
CA ILE A 708 11.29 49.54 8.62
C ILE A 708 10.09 50.49 8.73
N HIS A 709 10.10 51.38 9.74
CA HIS A 709 8.99 52.29 10.03
C HIS A 709 8.84 53.41 8.99
N LEU A 710 7.63 53.60 8.46
CA LEU A 710 7.26 54.73 7.60
C LEU A 710 6.56 55.82 8.43
N ILE A 711 6.84 57.09 8.10
CA ILE A 711 6.38 58.27 8.85
C ILE A 711 5.17 58.90 8.14
N ARG A 712 4.10 59.20 8.89
CA ARG A 712 2.97 60.03 8.45
C ARG A 712 2.68 61.17 9.46
N ILE A 713 2.14 62.28 8.96
CA ILE A 713 1.74 63.45 9.77
C ILE A 713 0.21 63.52 9.83
N ALA A 714 -0.36 63.68 11.02
CA ALA A 714 -1.79 63.81 11.25
C ALA A 714 -2.14 65.06 12.09
N ASP A 715 -3.27 65.70 11.79
CA ASP A 715 -3.75 66.91 12.49
C ASP A 715 -4.53 66.55 13.77
N GLY A 716 -4.10 67.07 14.92
CA GLY A 716 -4.52 66.67 16.27
C GLY A 716 -5.90 67.11 16.76
N LEU A 717 -6.92 67.23 15.88
CA LEU A 717 -8.28 67.58 16.29
C LEU A 717 -9.29 66.52 15.83
N SER A 718 -9.26 65.34 16.46
CA SER A 718 -10.40 64.42 16.48
C SER A 718 -10.19 63.27 17.48
N SER A 719 -10.14 63.59 18.77
CA SER A 719 -10.44 62.61 19.82
C SER A 719 -10.88 63.32 21.09
N ASN A 720 -12.18 63.29 21.38
CA ASN A 720 -12.75 63.29 22.73
C ASN A 720 -14.28 63.29 22.66
N SER A 721 -14.89 62.13 22.93
CA SER A 721 -16.00 62.03 23.90
C SER A 721 -16.43 60.56 24.06
N SER A 722 -16.04 59.99 25.19
CA SER A 722 -16.71 58.86 25.84
C SER A 722 -17.80 59.42 26.76
N TYR A 723 -19.03 58.89 26.72
CA TYR A 723 -19.88 58.66 27.90
C TYR A 723 -21.04 57.75 27.51
N GLY A 724 -21.22 56.67 28.28
CA GLY A 724 -22.27 55.67 28.06
C GLY A 724 -23.62 56.04 28.68
N THR A 725 -24.66 55.28 28.33
CA THR A 725 -25.54 54.49 29.23
C THR A 725 -26.80 54.01 28.50
N ASN A 726 -27.05 52.69 28.61
CA ASN A 726 -28.30 51.93 28.80
C ASN A 726 -29.64 52.24 28.08
N LEU A 727 -30.26 51.11 27.69
CA LEU A 727 -31.70 50.83 27.40
C LEU A 727 -32.20 51.42 26.06
N THR A 728 -32.92 50.71 25.17
CA THR A 728 -34.01 49.75 25.36
C THR A 728 -34.34 49.09 24.00
N TYR A 729 -34.94 47.90 24.03
CA TYR A 729 -35.52 47.20 22.87
C TYR A 729 -36.64 48.02 22.20
N SER A 730 -36.61 48.19 20.87
CA SER A 730 -37.83 48.14 20.05
C SER A 730 -37.54 47.89 18.56
N SER A 731 -38.31 46.96 18.01
CA SER A 731 -38.54 46.61 16.60
C SER A 731 -38.78 47.79 15.65
N SER A 732 -38.26 47.72 14.41
CA SER A 732 -39.05 47.80 13.17
C SER A 732 -38.18 47.90 11.90
N GLU A 733 -38.64 47.21 10.85
CA GLU A 733 -38.14 47.22 9.48
C GLU A 733 -38.14 48.61 8.80
N ARG A 734 -37.17 48.84 7.88
CA ARG A 734 -37.35 49.25 6.46
C ARG A 734 -36.31 50.24 5.91
N SER A 735 -35.92 49.94 4.65
CA SER A 735 -35.58 50.85 3.54
C SER A 735 -34.15 51.37 3.33
N LEU A 736 -33.47 50.70 2.39
CA LEU A 736 -32.81 51.20 1.17
C LEU A 736 -32.50 52.71 0.98
N ASN A 737 -31.27 52.92 0.48
CA ASN A 737 -30.76 53.96 -0.44
C ASN A 737 -30.25 55.29 0.12
N HIS A 738 -28.93 55.48 0.11
CA HIS A 738 -28.21 56.34 -0.85
C HIS A 738 -26.74 56.51 -0.40
N PHE A 739 -25.76 56.15 -1.23
CA PHE A 739 -24.50 56.90 -1.32
C PHE A 739 -23.91 56.73 -2.73
N GLN A 740 -23.49 57.88 -3.28
CA GLN A 740 -23.02 58.09 -4.65
C GLN A 740 -21.57 57.61 -4.87
N ASP A 741 -21.32 57.09 -6.07
CA ASP A 741 -19.99 56.85 -6.66
C ASP A 741 -19.30 58.19 -7.01
N SER A 742 -17.98 58.39 -6.86
CA SER A 742 -16.87 57.91 -7.71
C SER A 742 -15.55 58.63 -7.27
N PRO A 743 -14.33 58.38 -7.83
CA PRO A 743 -13.93 57.39 -8.85
C PRO A 743 -12.64 56.59 -8.51
N THR A 744 -12.44 55.51 -9.26
CA THR A 744 -11.31 54.53 -9.24
C THR A 744 -11.36 53.45 -8.16
N LEU A 745 -12.51 52.78 -8.01
CA LEU A 745 -12.51 51.36 -7.65
C LEU A 745 -12.37 50.57 -8.96
N GLU A 746 -11.29 49.81 -9.13
CA GLU A 746 -11.28 48.72 -10.11
C GLU A 746 -12.26 47.65 -9.61
N ARG A 747 -13.54 47.83 -9.96
CA ARG A 747 -14.62 46.88 -9.63
C ARG A 747 -14.34 45.60 -10.42
N GLU A 748 -14.16 44.48 -9.72
CA GLU A 748 -14.07 43.14 -10.31
C GLU A 748 -15.26 42.90 -11.25
N THR A 749 -14.97 42.46 -12.48
CA THR A 749 -15.95 42.01 -13.45
C THR A 749 -15.64 40.60 -13.90
N PHE A 750 -16.61 39.92 -14.50
CA PHE A 750 -16.33 38.67 -15.18
C PHE A 750 -15.58 38.92 -16.49
N GLY A 751 -14.67 38.02 -16.84
CA GLY A 751 -13.80 38.14 -18.00
C GLY A 751 -13.80 36.87 -18.84
N GLU A 752 -12.73 36.08 -18.71
CA GLU A 752 -12.52 34.87 -19.51
C GLU A 752 -13.60 33.81 -19.22
N ILE A 753 -14.27 33.29 -20.28
CA ILE A 753 -15.32 32.26 -20.22
C ILE A 753 -14.91 31.01 -21.00
N PHE A 754 -15.16 29.84 -20.43
CA PHE A 754 -15.14 28.56 -21.13
C PHE A 754 -16.47 27.83 -20.94
N GLY A 755 -17.10 27.43 -22.05
CA GLY A 755 -18.43 26.80 -22.04
C GLY A 755 -19.58 27.80 -22.26
N ALA A 756 -20.81 27.35 -22.02
CA ALA A 756 -22.01 28.10 -22.37
C ALA A 756 -22.44 29.06 -21.24
N ILE A 757 -21.75 30.20 -21.11
CA ILE A 757 -22.14 31.30 -20.22
C ILE A 757 -22.39 32.56 -21.05
N THR A 758 -23.49 33.25 -20.72
CA THR A 758 -23.81 34.58 -21.23
C THR A 758 -23.59 35.60 -20.14
N LEU A 759 -22.79 36.63 -20.44
CA LEU A 759 -22.59 37.79 -19.59
C LEU A 759 -23.61 38.89 -19.90
N THR A 760 -24.18 39.47 -18.86
CA THR A 760 -25.11 40.60 -18.93
C THR A 760 -24.78 41.64 -17.87
N GLU A 761 -25.42 42.81 -17.97
CA GLU A 761 -25.24 43.94 -17.04
C GLU A 761 -23.76 44.39 -16.90
N ASN A 762 -23.12 44.70 -18.02
CA ASN A 762 -21.71 45.11 -18.11
C ASN A 762 -20.77 44.08 -17.46
N ASP A 763 -20.96 42.80 -17.78
CA ASP A 763 -20.13 41.69 -17.29
C ASP A 763 -20.16 41.45 -15.77
N HIS A 764 -21.20 41.94 -15.08
CA HIS A 764 -21.40 41.70 -13.64
C HIS A 764 -22.37 40.54 -13.36
N VAL A 765 -23.10 40.05 -14.38
CA VAL A 765 -24.03 38.93 -14.24
C VAL A 765 -23.61 37.82 -15.19
N ALA A 766 -23.32 36.64 -14.64
CA ALA A 766 -23.02 35.44 -15.40
C ALA A 766 -24.19 34.47 -15.32
N THR A 767 -24.73 34.08 -16.49
CA THR A 767 -25.84 33.13 -16.60
C THR A 767 -25.45 31.95 -17.48
N TYR A 768 -25.65 30.73 -17.00
CA TYR A 768 -25.43 29.55 -17.82
C TYR A 768 -26.51 29.43 -18.91
N SER A 769 -26.07 29.43 -20.17
CA SER A 769 -26.93 29.46 -21.37
C SER A 769 -26.92 28.15 -22.16
N GLY A 770 -26.29 27.09 -21.64
CA GLY A 770 -26.25 25.77 -22.27
C GLY A 770 -27.60 25.03 -22.21
N PRO A 771 -27.91 24.18 -23.21
CA PRO A 771 -29.18 23.45 -23.30
C PRO A 771 -29.31 22.29 -22.30
N TRP A 772 -28.19 21.79 -21.76
CA TRP A 772 -28.11 20.64 -20.84
C TRP A 772 -27.11 20.92 -19.71
N ILE A 773 -26.94 19.98 -18.77
CA ILE A 773 -25.93 20.05 -17.70
C ILE A 773 -24.49 20.07 -18.29
N GLY A 774 -23.60 20.88 -17.73
CA GLY A 774 -22.20 21.00 -18.13
C GLY A 774 -21.34 21.65 -17.04
N ASP A 775 -20.05 21.86 -17.26
CA ASP A 775 -19.18 22.65 -16.37
C ASP A 775 -18.70 23.88 -17.13
N ALA A 776 -19.47 24.97 -17.10
CA ALA A 776 -19.05 26.22 -17.71
C ALA A 776 -18.31 27.06 -16.68
N SER A 777 -17.08 27.44 -17.01
CA SER A 777 -16.18 28.14 -16.10
C SER A 777 -16.06 29.61 -16.51
N ILE A 778 -15.96 30.49 -15.52
CA ILE A 778 -15.76 31.91 -15.73
C ILE A 778 -14.77 32.47 -14.70
N CYS A 779 -13.83 33.27 -15.19
CA CYS A 779 -12.82 33.92 -14.38
C CYS A 779 -13.11 35.41 -14.17
N GLY A 780 -12.62 35.96 -13.06
CA GLY A 780 -12.55 37.41 -12.87
C GLY A 780 -11.49 38.08 -13.77
N THR A 781 -11.63 39.38 -13.99
CA THR A 781 -10.67 40.18 -14.75
C THR A 781 -9.46 40.59 -13.92
N ASN A 782 -9.61 40.69 -12.60
CA ASN A 782 -8.53 41.09 -11.70
C ASN A 782 -7.60 39.92 -11.32
N THR A 783 -6.38 40.28 -10.90
CA THR A 783 -5.39 39.35 -10.36
C THR A 783 -4.90 39.80 -8.99
N TYR A 784 -4.66 38.85 -8.09
CA TYR A 784 -4.40 39.09 -6.67
C TYR A 784 -3.09 38.43 -6.24
N SER A 785 -2.10 39.22 -5.84
CA SER A 785 -0.78 38.70 -5.41
C SER A 785 -0.38 39.10 -3.98
N THR A 786 -1.01 40.13 -3.42
CA THR A 786 -0.70 40.70 -2.09
C THR A 786 -1.96 41.35 -1.52
N GLY A 787 -2.06 41.45 -0.19
CA GLY A 787 -3.20 42.06 0.50
C GLY A 787 -4.40 41.13 0.71
N VAL A 788 -5.43 41.66 1.37
CA VAL A 788 -6.70 40.98 1.65
C VAL A 788 -7.83 41.59 0.83
N HIS A 789 -8.51 40.77 0.03
CA HIS A 789 -9.52 41.21 -0.93
C HIS A 789 -10.86 40.51 -0.69
N ASN A 790 -11.96 41.26 -0.67
CA ASN A 790 -13.30 40.72 -0.45
C ASN A 790 -14.16 40.86 -1.71
N ILE A 791 -14.62 39.75 -2.26
CA ILE A 791 -15.46 39.69 -3.46
C ILE A 791 -16.85 39.19 -3.06
N ARG A 792 -17.88 39.98 -3.37
CA ARG A 792 -19.27 39.69 -2.99
C ARG A 792 -20.10 39.23 -4.18
N PHE A 793 -20.86 38.18 -3.95
CA PHE A 793 -21.74 37.56 -4.94
C PHE A 793 -23.16 37.50 -4.42
N ARG A 794 -24.12 37.61 -5.33
CA ARG A 794 -25.52 37.25 -5.10
C ARG A 794 -25.92 36.13 -6.05
N ILE A 795 -26.46 35.06 -5.50
CA ILE A 795 -27.05 33.97 -6.27
C ILE A 795 -28.41 34.46 -6.75
N MET A 796 -28.54 34.69 -8.05
CA MET A 796 -29.79 35.18 -8.65
C MET A 796 -30.74 34.01 -8.87
N GLU A 797 -30.24 32.93 -9.47
CA GLU A 797 -30.97 31.67 -9.66
C GLU A 797 -30.05 30.45 -9.52
N LYS A 798 -30.57 29.34 -8.99
CA LYS A 798 -29.83 28.09 -8.75
C LYS A 798 -30.72 26.85 -8.98
N PHE A 799 -30.23 25.85 -9.72
CA PHE A 799 -30.95 24.60 -9.97
C PHE A 799 -30.16 23.32 -9.60
N TYR A 800 -30.60 22.62 -8.54
CA TYR A 800 -30.18 21.28 -8.07
C TYR A 800 -28.67 21.01 -7.81
N ASN A 801 -27.75 21.32 -8.72
CA ASN A 801 -26.29 21.20 -8.57
C ASN A 801 -25.70 22.59 -8.29
N ALA A 802 -24.72 22.67 -7.38
CA ALA A 802 -24.28 23.96 -6.87
C ALA A 802 -23.13 24.57 -7.66
N PRO A 803 -23.11 25.92 -7.80
CA PRO A 803 -21.97 26.61 -8.37
C PRO A 803 -20.74 26.50 -7.46
N PHE A 804 -19.57 26.49 -8.11
CA PHE A 804 -18.27 26.55 -7.45
C PHE A 804 -17.82 28.01 -7.29
N PHE A 805 -17.22 28.35 -6.16
CA PHE A 805 -16.59 29.65 -5.91
C PHE A 805 -15.18 29.42 -5.38
N GLY A 806 -14.17 29.99 -6.04
CA GLY A 806 -12.79 29.81 -5.63
C GLY A 806 -11.81 30.64 -6.43
N ILE A 807 -10.57 30.16 -6.45
CA ILE A 807 -9.44 30.77 -7.13
C ILE A 807 -8.69 29.75 -7.98
N SER A 808 -7.93 30.25 -8.94
CA SER A 808 -6.86 29.52 -9.61
C SER A 808 -5.68 30.46 -9.88
N THR A 809 -4.50 29.92 -10.19
CA THR A 809 -3.37 30.75 -10.61
C THR A 809 -3.65 31.43 -11.95
N ALA A 810 -3.29 32.70 -12.07
CA ALA A 810 -3.45 33.51 -13.27
C ALA A 810 -2.64 32.98 -14.45
N SER A 811 -1.59 32.18 -14.20
CA SER A 811 -0.80 31.54 -15.24
C SER A 811 -1.44 30.28 -15.82
N GLN A 812 -2.53 29.78 -15.22
CA GLN A 812 -3.26 28.63 -15.72
C GLN A 812 -4.13 29.07 -16.92
N PRO A 813 -3.89 28.56 -18.14
CA PRO A 813 -4.78 28.81 -19.26
C PRO A 813 -6.14 28.15 -18.99
N MET A 814 -7.20 28.79 -19.46
CA MET A 814 -8.55 28.26 -19.28
C MET A 814 -8.75 27.00 -20.14
N ILE A 815 -9.16 25.91 -19.49
CA ILE A 815 -9.33 24.59 -20.08
C ILE A 815 -10.71 24.02 -19.75
N GLU A 816 -11.11 22.96 -20.46
CA GLU A 816 -12.31 22.20 -20.14
C GLU A 816 -12.17 21.55 -18.73
N HIS A 817 -13.18 21.74 -17.87
CA HIS A 817 -13.20 21.32 -16.46
C HIS A 817 -12.16 21.99 -15.54
N MET A 818 -12.15 23.34 -15.48
CA MET A 818 -11.26 24.12 -14.61
C MET A 818 -11.23 23.69 -13.13
N ILE A 819 -12.33 23.13 -12.59
CA ILE A 819 -12.39 22.66 -11.20
C ILE A 819 -11.35 21.57 -10.93
N LYS A 820 -11.03 20.72 -11.92
CA LYS A 820 -10.08 19.61 -11.77
C LYS A 820 -8.61 20.03 -11.92
N SER A 821 -8.33 21.31 -12.20
CA SER A 821 -6.95 21.78 -12.27
C SER A 821 -6.30 21.72 -10.90
N SER A 822 -5.06 21.22 -10.84
CA SER A 822 -4.28 21.17 -9.60
C SER A 822 -4.09 22.54 -8.93
N SER A 823 -4.22 23.64 -9.67
CA SER A 823 -4.14 25.01 -9.15
C SER A 823 -5.47 25.56 -8.62
N THR A 824 -6.58 24.84 -8.78
CA THR A 824 -7.91 25.33 -8.39
C THR A 824 -8.21 25.02 -6.93
N ASN A 825 -8.63 26.04 -6.18
CA ASN A 825 -8.96 25.93 -4.77
C ASN A 825 -10.23 26.74 -4.46
N GLY A 826 -11.18 26.18 -3.72
CA GLY A 826 -12.44 26.86 -3.39
C GLY A 826 -13.50 25.91 -2.83
N TRP A 827 -14.77 26.22 -3.05
CA TRP A 827 -15.87 25.41 -2.55
C TRP A 827 -16.99 25.26 -3.58
N SER A 828 -17.45 24.02 -3.75
CA SER A 828 -18.74 23.69 -4.35
C SER A 828 -19.81 23.78 -3.26
N ASN A 829 -20.90 24.50 -3.51
CA ASN A 829 -22.03 24.62 -2.56
C ASN A 829 -21.70 25.07 -1.13
N PHE A 830 -20.60 25.80 -0.93
CA PHE A 830 -20.07 26.23 0.38
C PHE A 830 -19.46 25.12 1.26
N ASP A 831 -20.07 23.93 1.32
CA ASP A 831 -19.65 22.85 2.23
C ASP A 831 -18.72 21.79 1.62
N PHE A 832 -18.53 21.80 0.29
CA PHE A 832 -17.66 20.83 -0.38
C PHE A 832 -16.38 21.53 -0.83
N PRO A 833 -15.30 21.49 -0.03
CA PRO A 833 -14.04 22.09 -0.42
C PRO A 833 -13.46 21.37 -1.65
N VAL A 834 -12.91 22.17 -2.55
CA VAL A 834 -12.06 21.71 -3.64
C VAL A 834 -10.68 22.23 -3.33
N VAL A 835 -9.73 21.32 -3.05
CA VAL A 835 -8.35 21.68 -2.73
C VAL A 835 -7.45 21.05 -3.77
N ASN A 836 -6.66 21.89 -4.44
CA ASN A 836 -5.79 21.50 -5.55
C ASN A 836 -6.50 20.64 -6.61
N GLY A 837 -7.72 21.03 -6.97
CA GLY A 837 -8.57 20.38 -7.96
C GLY A 837 -9.20 19.04 -7.55
N GLN A 838 -9.08 18.63 -6.29
CA GLN A 838 -9.75 17.45 -5.75
C GLN A 838 -11.02 17.86 -4.99
N GLU A 839 -12.18 17.39 -5.46
CA GLU A 839 -13.47 17.60 -4.77
C GLU A 839 -13.68 16.47 -3.73
N GLU A 840 -13.94 16.82 -2.46
CA GLU A 840 -14.46 15.85 -1.48
C GLU A 840 -15.91 15.48 -1.82
N GLN A 841 -16.28 14.20 -1.68
CA GLN A 841 -17.52 13.57 -2.19
C GLN A 841 -18.78 14.47 -2.14
N GLU A 842 -19.48 14.59 -3.28
CA GLU A 842 -20.71 15.37 -3.43
C GLU A 842 -21.83 14.86 -2.50
N GLY A 843 -22.00 15.50 -1.34
CA GLY A 843 -23.18 15.37 -0.51
C GLY A 843 -24.38 16.12 -1.11
N LYS A 844 -25.59 15.59 -0.90
CA LYS A 844 -26.84 16.17 -1.44
C LYS A 844 -27.31 17.46 -0.75
N ASP A 845 -26.52 18.02 0.17
CA ASP A 845 -27.02 19.05 1.10
C ASP A 845 -26.98 20.47 0.50
N ARG A 846 -28.10 21.21 0.61
CA ARG A 846 -28.40 22.41 -0.19
C ARG A 846 -28.33 23.69 0.63
N ILE A 847 -27.12 24.07 1.07
CA ILE A 847 -26.95 25.26 1.90
C ILE A 847 -27.15 26.54 1.11
N VAL A 848 -26.53 26.67 -0.08
CA VAL A 848 -26.69 27.85 -0.93
C VAL A 848 -28.03 27.81 -1.67
N ARG A 849 -28.82 28.89 -1.66
CA ARG A 849 -30.15 29.01 -2.30
C ARG A 849 -30.23 30.26 -3.21
N SER A 850 -31.19 30.27 -4.15
CA SER A 850 -31.51 31.50 -4.91
C SER A 850 -31.82 32.64 -3.92
N GLY A 851 -31.22 33.81 -4.15
CA GLY A 851 -31.30 34.98 -3.29
C GLY A 851 -30.19 35.12 -2.25
N ASP A 852 -29.39 34.08 -1.99
CA ASP A 852 -28.30 34.13 -1.01
C ASP A 852 -27.14 35.04 -1.45
N ALA A 853 -26.49 35.65 -0.46
CA ALA A 853 -25.27 36.42 -0.65
C ALA A 853 -24.06 35.68 -0.07
N LEU A 854 -22.97 35.63 -0.83
CA LEU A 854 -21.70 35.01 -0.45
C LEU A 854 -20.58 36.06 -0.53
N THR A 855 -19.57 35.93 0.33
CA THR A 855 -18.34 36.74 0.27
C THR A 855 -17.13 35.80 0.22
N LEU A 856 -16.35 35.86 -0.87
CA LEU A 856 -15.06 35.19 -0.99
C LEU A 856 -13.97 36.18 -0.58
N THR A 857 -13.18 35.84 0.42
CA THR A 857 -12.02 36.61 0.88
C THR A 857 -10.74 35.94 0.43
N LEU A 858 -9.88 36.69 -0.28
CA LEU A 858 -8.57 36.24 -0.73
C LEU A 858 -7.53 36.93 0.14
N ASP A 859 -6.95 36.21 1.09
CA ASP A 859 -5.88 36.68 1.98
C ASP A 859 -4.54 36.22 1.41
N CYS A 860 -4.00 37.02 0.48
CA CYS A 860 -2.76 36.71 -0.22
C CYS A 860 -1.55 36.74 0.73
N ASP A 861 -1.59 37.62 1.74
CA ASP A 861 -0.49 37.80 2.68
C ASP A 861 -0.30 36.56 3.57
N ARG A 862 -1.40 35.95 4.01
CA ARG A 862 -1.39 34.71 4.81
C ARG A 862 -1.59 33.44 3.98
N ARG A 863 -1.65 33.57 2.65
CA ARG A 863 -1.77 32.45 1.69
C ARG A 863 -2.98 31.57 1.99
N GLN A 864 -4.16 32.17 2.11
CA GLN A 864 -5.40 31.46 2.42
C GLN A 864 -6.61 32.15 1.79
N ILE A 865 -7.69 31.39 1.62
CA ILE A 865 -8.97 31.92 1.17
C ILE A 865 -10.06 31.59 2.19
N PHE A 866 -11.09 32.43 2.23
CA PHE A 866 -12.28 32.21 3.05
C PHE A 866 -13.55 32.38 2.21
N LEU A 867 -14.57 31.59 2.48
CA LEU A 867 -15.90 31.79 1.94
C LEU A 867 -16.89 31.99 3.08
N ARG A 868 -17.63 33.10 3.06
CA ARG A 868 -18.67 33.42 4.05
C ARG A 868 -20.05 33.38 3.43
N HIS A 869 -20.96 32.66 4.07
CA HIS A 869 -22.37 32.61 3.71
C HIS A 869 -23.18 33.54 4.59
N ILE A 870 -23.76 34.61 4.01
CA ILE A 870 -24.35 35.70 4.81
C ILE A 870 -25.60 35.23 5.58
N ARG A 871 -26.52 34.49 4.94
CA ARG A 871 -27.76 34.03 5.60
C ARG A 871 -27.54 33.07 6.77
N THR A 872 -26.57 32.15 6.67
CA THR A 872 -26.28 31.15 7.71
C THR A 872 -25.18 31.61 8.67
N ASN A 873 -24.55 32.76 8.39
CA ASN A 873 -23.38 33.29 9.10
C ASN A 873 -22.21 32.30 9.23
N ARG A 874 -22.10 31.32 8.33
CA ARG A 874 -20.99 30.35 8.31
C ARG A 874 -19.79 30.93 7.57
N LEU A 875 -18.60 30.61 8.04
CA LEU A 875 -17.31 30.93 7.42
C LEU A 875 -16.52 29.63 7.22
N SER A 876 -16.00 29.42 6.02
CA SER A 876 -15.15 28.28 5.67
C SER A 876 -13.78 28.80 5.22
N GLN A 877 -12.70 28.08 5.51
CA GLN A 877 -11.32 28.51 5.26
C GLN A 877 -10.52 27.40 4.59
N ILE A 878 -9.72 27.76 3.58
CA ILE A 878 -8.75 26.86 2.93
C ILE A 878 -7.38 27.56 2.91
N PRO A 879 -6.33 26.99 3.54
CA PRO A 879 -4.95 27.43 3.32
C PRO A 879 -4.48 27.01 1.92
N ILE A 880 -3.74 27.88 1.25
CA ILE A 880 -3.28 27.69 -0.13
C ILE A 880 -1.78 27.42 -0.17
N ASP A 881 -1.41 26.27 -0.72
CA ASP A 881 -0.02 25.97 -1.04
C ASP A 881 0.40 26.69 -2.33
N ILE A 882 1.15 27.77 -2.18
CA ILE A 882 1.65 28.58 -3.29
C ILE A 882 2.61 27.84 -4.24
N ARG A 883 3.11 26.65 -3.87
CA ARG A 883 3.90 25.81 -4.78
C ARG A 883 3.02 25.14 -5.85
N ILE A 884 1.75 24.92 -5.52
CA ILE A 884 0.76 24.24 -6.36
C ILE A 884 -0.18 25.27 -7.02
N CYS A 885 -0.61 26.30 -6.28
CA CYS A 885 -1.36 27.44 -6.80
C CYS A 885 -0.58 28.76 -6.59
N PRO A 886 0.41 29.06 -7.44
CA PRO A 886 1.25 30.25 -7.30
C PRO A 886 0.49 31.54 -7.60
N PHE A 887 0.97 32.66 -7.05
CA PHE A 887 0.48 33.99 -7.39
C PHE A 887 0.84 34.37 -8.85
N PRO A 888 0.05 35.25 -9.50
CA PRO A 888 -1.18 35.88 -9.00
C PRO A 888 -2.36 34.91 -8.97
N TRP A 889 -3.30 35.06 -8.05
CA TRP A 889 -4.58 34.36 -8.09
C TRP A 889 -5.61 35.12 -8.93
N LYS A 890 -6.51 34.39 -9.60
CA LYS A 890 -7.71 34.91 -10.27
C LYS A 890 -8.95 34.28 -9.64
N LEU A 891 -10.04 35.05 -9.57
CA LEU A 891 -11.37 34.52 -9.23
C LEU A 891 -11.79 33.46 -10.26
N LEU A 892 -12.36 32.35 -9.79
CA LEU A 892 -12.95 31.30 -10.62
C LEU A 892 -14.34 30.94 -10.10
N ILE A 893 -15.32 30.92 -10.99
CA ILE A 893 -16.68 30.42 -10.75
C ILE A 893 -17.03 29.38 -11.80
N VAL A 894 -17.73 28.32 -11.41
CA VAL A 894 -18.27 27.34 -12.37
C VAL A 894 -19.77 27.20 -12.18
N LEU A 895 -20.51 27.33 -13.28
CA LEU A 895 -21.97 27.19 -13.37
C LEU A 895 -22.29 25.92 -14.14
N ARG A 896 -23.32 25.18 -13.70
CA ARG A 896 -23.50 23.79 -14.14
C ARG A 896 -24.81 23.48 -14.86
N ARG A 897 -25.86 24.28 -14.68
CA ARG A 897 -27.17 24.02 -15.30
C ARG A 897 -27.82 25.28 -15.84
N ARG A 898 -28.74 25.04 -16.77
CA ARG A 898 -29.59 26.06 -17.39
C ARG A 898 -30.20 26.98 -16.33
N ASP A 899 -30.04 28.29 -16.55
CA ASP A 899 -30.54 29.37 -15.72
C ASP A 899 -29.81 29.58 -14.37
N ASP A 900 -28.76 28.79 -14.05
CA ASP A 900 -27.86 29.14 -12.95
C ASP A 900 -27.29 30.53 -13.22
N CYS A 901 -27.49 31.44 -12.27
CA CYS A 901 -27.21 32.85 -12.45
C CYS A 901 -26.56 33.44 -11.20
N VAL A 902 -25.39 34.04 -11.36
CA VAL A 902 -24.63 34.70 -10.29
C VAL A 902 -24.33 36.14 -10.69
N ARG A 903 -24.53 37.05 -9.73
CA ARG A 903 -24.22 38.47 -9.86
C ARG A 903 -23.07 38.86 -8.95
N LEU A 904 -22.05 39.53 -9.52
CA LEU A 904 -21.04 40.28 -8.79
C LEU A 904 -21.64 41.58 -8.25
N GLN A 905 -21.44 41.85 -6.95
CA GLN A 905 -21.93 43.07 -6.29
C GLN A 905 -20.83 44.11 -6.04
N GLY A 906 -19.63 43.88 -6.57
CA GLY A 906 -18.44 44.71 -6.34
C GLY A 906 -17.65 44.28 -5.09
N GLY A 907 -16.33 44.39 -5.17
CA GLY A 907 -15.41 44.16 -4.05
C GLY A 907 -14.99 45.46 -3.38
N SER A 908 -14.75 45.43 -2.06
CA SER A 908 -14.18 46.55 -1.30
C SER A 908 -12.73 46.26 -0.93
N LEU A 909 -11.84 47.23 -1.12
CA LEU A 909 -10.48 47.22 -0.57
C LEU A 909 -10.53 47.45 0.95
N GLY A 910 -9.78 46.63 1.69
CA GLY A 910 -9.31 46.92 3.05
C GLY A 910 -10.37 46.85 4.16
N LEU A 911 -10.52 45.66 4.75
CA LEU A 911 -10.84 45.58 6.17
C LEU A 911 -9.55 45.25 6.91
N THR A 912 -9.29 45.95 8.01
CA THR A 912 -8.07 45.81 8.80
C THR A 912 -8.03 44.42 9.47
N GLY A 913 -6.85 43.94 9.87
CA GLY A 913 -6.74 42.64 10.58
C GLY A 913 -7.62 42.54 11.84
N ALA A 914 -8.03 43.68 12.41
CA ALA A 914 -8.98 43.75 13.52
C ALA A 914 -10.42 43.34 13.13
N ASP A 915 -10.84 43.61 11.89
CA ASP A 915 -12.16 43.24 11.39
C ASP A 915 -12.28 41.72 11.20
N VAL A 916 -11.18 41.05 10.80
CA VAL A 916 -11.11 39.59 10.68
C VAL A 916 -11.06 38.92 12.06
N ALA A 917 -10.37 39.51 13.04
CA ALA A 917 -10.36 39.01 14.42
C ALA A 917 -11.75 39.06 15.08
N SER A 918 -12.56 40.07 14.76
CA SER A 918 -13.94 40.20 15.29
C SER A 918 -14.92 39.13 14.76
N LEU A 919 -14.59 38.48 13.64
CA LEU A 919 -15.39 37.45 12.96
C LEU A 919 -15.11 36.02 13.42
N LEU A 920 -14.04 35.80 14.20
CA LEU A 920 -13.60 34.47 14.66
C LEU A 920 -13.99 34.15 16.11
N LEU A 921 -14.67 35.06 16.82
CA LEU A 921 -15.16 34.79 18.18
C LEU A 921 -16.58 34.21 18.14
N PRO A 922 -16.83 33.03 18.73
CA PRO A 922 -18.18 32.49 18.86
C PRO A 922 -18.98 33.26 19.93
N ASP A 923 -20.30 33.35 19.73
CA ASP A 923 -21.21 34.26 20.45
C ASP A 923 -21.28 34.10 21.98
N HIS A 924 -20.70 33.05 22.54
CA HIS A 924 -20.69 32.78 23.99
C HIS A 924 -19.53 33.46 24.75
N LEU A 925 -18.63 34.16 24.07
CA LEU A 925 -17.53 34.92 24.69
C LEU A 925 -17.65 36.45 24.48
N LYS A 926 -18.81 36.92 24.02
CA LYS A 926 -19.13 38.35 23.93
C LYS A 926 -20.09 38.74 25.07
N SER A 927 -19.57 38.85 26.29
CA SER A 927 -20.23 39.51 27.42
C SER A 927 -19.32 40.55 28.05
#